data_AF-A0A2P6V5T9-F1
#
_entry.id   AF-A0A2P6V5T9-F1
#
_cell.length_a   1.000
_cell.length_b   1.000
_cell.length_c   1.000
_cell.angle_alpha   90.00
_cell.angle_beta   90.00
_cell.angle_gamma   90.00
#
_symmetry.space_group_name_H-M   'P 1'
#
loop_
_entity.id
_entity.type
_entity.pdbx_description
1 polymer ?
#
loop_
_entity_poly.entity_id
_entity_poly.type
_entity_poly.pdbx_seq_one_letter_code
_entity_poly.pdbx_strand_id
1 'polypeptide(L)'
;MLRFRGSQCFRQRLVCATISGRPIRIDDIRTDDQNPGLRDYEASLLRLIEKITNGCIIEINETGTSLRYKPGFVAGGGQSQEHDCGTSRAIGWFLEPLALIALWGKKPLTITLRGITNDSTDCGVDVWRTVTLPLLRTLTGAEDGFELKVVRRGAPPLGGGQVIVRLPVVKHLPPISLTDEGMVKRIRGVAYSARVSPQASNRMVDGARTILNELLADVYIFTDHMTGPASGLSPGFGITLVAETTSGRLLAAEAAAALEGGGAGAAAAAGDGGEAGVVPEDIGQRAAHLLLEEVQRGGVVDSSHQGLVLLLCALGPQEMSEVRLGPLTPHAVRTLRHIREFFGVQFSVRPERESQTIFLSCVGAGVKNLSKKVQMLGVGAAAAMQARQPAQRRAQGCPPPALLPPPAQGGRGLRPAGACLGRPGLLPGTARLRLVAEASYSAGSTGEGWRGDPPPSPPPPKQRPSAQELALQAASVQQDLARILTDAQREEQLRRERRLERARLRRPGQLKLGNPLSSISVDQRDMDAAIAHTFPVTGDAAPSAFPTGGGPRPPRSDSQDAPARDRRRLWPLPLPRRPISTVLVVSAALLNQKNEVLLSKRGRGNKNFRGLYEFPGGKIEPGEVPQFALQRELHEELGIEVDEGALQALTFVSHRYSIWYHNFLALLFVAEQWRYAPRSMEGQELVWVSCDDLMSYAD
;
A
#
# COMPACT_ATOMS: atom_id res chain seq x y z
N MET A 1 -9.51 22.35 18.77
CA MET A 1 -9.34 20.88 18.76
C MET A 1 -9.82 20.38 17.42
N LEU A 2 -9.04 19.58 16.69
CA LEU A 2 -9.49 18.98 15.43
C LEU A 2 -10.32 17.72 15.71
N ARG A 3 -11.24 17.37 14.80
CA ARG A 3 -12.04 16.13 14.87
C ARG A 3 -11.87 15.36 13.57
N PHE A 4 -11.65 14.06 13.67
CA PHE A 4 -11.50 13.13 12.55
C PHE A 4 -12.43 11.93 12.74
N ARG A 5 -12.71 11.22 11.66
CA ARG A 5 -13.42 9.94 11.68
C ARG A 5 -12.59 8.80 11.11
N GLY A 6 -12.84 7.57 11.57
CA GLY A 6 -12.26 6.34 11.06
C GLY A 6 -10.78 6.13 11.38
N SER A 7 -10.31 4.89 11.21
CA SER A 7 -8.92 4.47 11.43
C SER A 7 -7.95 4.82 10.29
N GLN A 8 -8.45 5.33 9.15
CA GLN A 8 -7.61 5.59 7.98
C GLN A 8 -6.51 6.64 8.27
N CYS A 9 -5.26 6.31 7.89
CA CYS A 9 -4.08 7.16 8.10
C CYS A 9 -3.83 7.56 9.58
N PHE A 10 -4.24 6.72 10.53
CA PHE A 10 -4.10 6.93 11.99
C PHE A 10 -2.71 7.45 12.42
N ARG A 11 -1.63 6.77 12.00
CA ARG A 11 -0.25 7.15 12.36
C ARG A 11 0.11 8.58 11.92
N GLN A 12 -0.30 8.98 10.72
CA GLN A 12 -0.04 10.31 10.18
C GLN A 12 -0.81 11.40 10.94
N ARG A 13 -2.07 11.16 11.32
CA ARG A 13 -2.87 12.11 12.12
C ARG A 13 -2.22 12.37 13.49
N LEU A 14 -1.71 11.33 14.15
CA LEU A 14 -0.97 11.45 15.42
C LEU A 14 0.34 12.22 15.26
N VAL A 15 1.11 11.96 14.19
CA VAL A 15 2.35 12.69 13.89
C VAL A 15 2.09 14.17 13.64
N CYS A 16 1.12 14.50 12.77
CA CYS A 16 0.76 15.89 12.49
C CYS A 16 0.23 16.62 13.74
N ALA A 17 -0.53 15.94 14.61
CA ALA A 17 -0.94 16.48 15.91
C ALA A 17 0.25 16.75 16.83
N THR A 18 1.20 15.81 16.92
CA THR A 18 2.42 15.94 17.74
C THR A 18 3.27 17.13 17.30
N ILE A 19 3.50 17.27 15.99
CA ILE A 19 4.37 18.33 15.43
C ILE A 19 3.69 19.71 15.48
N SER A 20 2.37 19.78 15.22
CA SER A 20 1.62 21.05 15.28
C SER A 20 1.24 21.49 16.69
N GLY A 21 1.37 20.61 17.70
CA GLY A 21 0.89 20.86 19.06
C GLY A 21 -0.65 20.93 19.18
N ARG A 22 -1.40 20.57 18.14
CA ARG A 22 -2.86 20.73 18.10
C ARG A 22 -3.56 19.47 18.63
N PRO A 23 -4.40 19.56 19.68
CA PRO A 23 -5.13 18.40 20.20
C PRO A 23 -6.21 17.94 19.21
N ILE A 24 -6.35 16.62 19.08
CA ILE A 24 -7.27 15.96 18.15
C ILE A 24 -8.21 15.00 18.88
N ARG A 25 -9.35 14.75 18.26
CA ARG A 25 -10.26 13.63 18.57
C ARG A 25 -10.44 12.81 17.30
N ILE A 26 -10.39 11.49 17.43
CA ILE A 26 -10.72 10.55 16.36
C ILE A 26 -11.92 9.74 16.85
N ASP A 27 -13.05 9.94 16.18
CA ASP A 27 -14.30 9.22 16.40
C ASP A 27 -14.46 8.10 15.35
N ASP A 28 -15.48 7.25 15.53
CA ASP A 28 -15.92 6.24 14.56
C ASP A 28 -14.80 5.27 14.11
N ILE A 29 -13.94 4.85 15.05
CA ILE A 29 -12.83 3.92 14.79
C ILE A 29 -13.41 2.50 14.68
N ARG A 30 -13.65 2.03 13.44
CA ARG A 30 -14.13 0.67 13.14
C ARG A 30 -15.41 0.31 13.91
N THR A 31 -16.44 1.12 13.80
CA THR A 31 -17.76 0.83 14.40
C THR A 31 -18.43 -0.39 13.78
N ASP A 32 -18.08 -0.71 12.55
CA ASP A 32 -18.79 -1.65 11.68
C ASP A 32 -18.06 -3.00 11.54
N ASP A 33 -16.84 -3.11 12.09
CA ASP A 33 -16.06 -4.35 12.19
C ASP A 33 -16.65 -5.27 13.28
N GLN A 34 -16.60 -6.60 13.07
CA GLN A 34 -16.91 -7.60 14.11
C GLN A 34 -16.09 -7.43 15.41
N ASN A 35 -14.90 -6.83 15.31
CA ASN A 35 -14.01 -6.51 16.42
C ASN A 35 -13.74 -4.99 16.38
N PRO A 36 -14.63 -4.18 16.99
CA PRO A 36 -14.61 -2.73 16.83
C PRO A 36 -13.47 -2.04 17.60
N GLY A 37 -13.16 -0.80 17.21
CA GLY A 37 -12.20 0.05 17.91
C GLY A 37 -10.74 -0.01 17.40
N LEU A 38 -9.83 0.38 18.29
CA LEU A 38 -8.38 0.38 18.08
C LEU A 38 -7.81 -1.04 18.00
N ARG A 39 -6.89 -1.28 17.07
CA ARG A 39 -6.13 -2.53 16.99
C ARG A 39 -4.90 -2.51 17.91
N ASP A 40 -4.36 -3.67 18.21
CA ASP A 40 -3.19 -3.90 19.05
C ASP A 40 -1.96 -3.07 18.62
N TYR A 41 -1.66 -3.03 17.33
CA TYR A 41 -0.56 -2.26 16.76
C TYR A 41 -0.78 -0.73 16.89
N GLU A 42 -2.03 -0.27 16.84
CA GLU A 42 -2.40 1.14 17.06
C GLU A 42 -2.26 1.52 18.53
N ALA A 43 -2.70 0.64 19.44
CA ALA A 43 -2.49 0.81 20.88
C ALA A 43 -1.00 0.78 21.26
N SER A 44 -0.18 -0.05 20.60
CA SER A 44 1.27 -0.04 20.81
C SER A 44 1.91 1.25 20.28
N LEU A 45 1.48 1.79 19.12
CA LEU A 45 1.95 3.09 18.65
C LEU A 45 1.61 4.25 19.61
N LEU A 46 0.43 4.23 20.25
CA LEU A 46 0.10 5.21 21.29
C LEU A 46 1.08 5.12 22.47
N ARG A 47 1.38 3.89 22.95
CA ARG A 47 2.40 3.65 24.00
C ARG A 47 3.83 4.02 23.56
N LEU A 48 4.14 3.92 22.27
CA LEU A 48 5.44 4.37 21.71
C LEU A 48 5.56 5.89 21.75
N ILE A 49 4.52 6.61 21.31
CA ILE A 49 4.47 8.07 21.33
C ILE A 49 4.51 8.60 22.78
N GLU A 50 3.80 7.94 23.70
CA GLU A 50 3.84 8.23 25.14
C GLU A 50 5.24 8.07 25.74
N LYS A 51 6.01 7.03 25.37
CA LYS A 51 7.41 6.84 25.82
C LYS A 51 8.37 7.94 25.35
N ILE A 52 8.10 8.59 24.21
CA ILE A 52 9.00 9.54 23.54
C ILE A 52 8.64 11.00 23.85
N THR A 53 7.37 11.27 24.12
CA THR A 53 6.84 12.59 24.48
C THR A 53 6.70 12.74 26.00
N ASN A 54 6.48 13.97 26.48
CA ASN A 54 6.22 14.26 27.90
C ASN A 54 5.09 15.29 28.01
N GLY A 55 4.16 15.09 28.95
CA GLY A 55 2.93 15.87 29.07
C GLY A 55 1.87 15.53 28.00
N CYS A 56 2.03 14.41 27.30
CA CYS A 56 1.02 13.86 26.41
C CYS A 56 -0.18 13.35 27.25
N ILE A 57 -1.40 13.52 26.74
CA ILE A 57 -2.61 12.93 27.35
C ILE A 57 -3.36 12.15 26.28
N ILE A 58 -3.59 10.87 26.57
CA ILE A 58 -4.24 9.91 25.67
C ILE A 58 -5.46 9.36 26.44
N GLU A 59 -6.66 9.75 26.03
CA GLU A 59 -7.91 9.24 26.60
C GLU A 59 -8.58 8.33 25.55
N ILE A 60 -8.87 7.09 25.92
CA ILE A 60 -9.52 6.10 25.07
C ILE A 60 -10.86 5.74 25.73
N ASN A 61 -11.95 5.73 24.96
CA ASN A 61 -13.25 5.25 25.45
C ASN A 61 -13.19 3.75 25.80
N GLU A 62 -14.06 3.28 26.69
CA GLU A 62 -14.18 1.86 27.08
C GLU A 62 -14.31 0.90 25.88
N THR A 63 -15.02 1.34 24.83
CA THR A 63 -15.23 0.61 23.56
C THR A 63 -14.05 0.67 22.59
N GLY A 64 -13.02 1.46 22.84
CA GLY A 64 -11.91 1.70 21.89
C GLY A 64 -12.29 2.44 20.60
N THR A 65 -13.56 2.78 20.37
CA THR A 65 -14.07 3.39 19.13
C THR A 65 -13.87 4.91 19.03
N SER A 66 -13.48 5.57 20.14
CA SER A 66 -13.15 7.00 20.19
C SER A 66 -11.87 7.23 20.99
N LEU A 67 -11.02 8.10 20.46
CA LEU A 67 -9.71 8.49 21.01
C LEU A 67 -9.61 10.02 21.09
N ARG A 68 -9.30 10.57 22.26
CA ARG A 68 -8.77 11.94 22.41
C ARG A 68 -7.27 11.88 22.59
N TYR A 69 -6.55 12.66 21.78
CA TYR A 69 -5.10 12.79 21.83
C TYR A 69 -4.72 14.26 22.00
N LYS A 70 -4.09 14.59 23.13
CA LYS A 70 -3.48 15.90 23.41
C LYS A 70 -1.95 15.75 23.35
N PRO A 71 -1.27 16.35 22.37
CA PRO A 71 0.17 16.20 22.22
C PRO A 71 0.94 16.82 23.39
N GLY A 72 2.03 16.15 23.77
CA GLY A 72 3.05 16.67 24.68
C GLY A 72 4.30 17.18 23.94
N PHE A 73 5.32 17.59 24.68
CA PHE A 73 6.62 17.97 24.11
C PHE A 73 7.48 16.74 23.82
N VAL A 74 8.21 16.73 22.70
CA VAL A 74 9.08 15.60 22.34
C VAL A 74 10.37 15.63 23.18
N ALA A 75 10.48 14.73 24.15
CA ALA A 75 11.62 14.67 25.07
C ALA A 75 12.87 14.06 24.41
N GLY A 76 12.68 13.00 23.62
CA GLY A 76 13.78 12.29 22.96
C GLY A 76 14.67 11.48 23.91
N GLY A 77 15.77 10.93 23.40
CA GLY A 77 16.57 9.92 24.09
C GLY A 77 17.32 10.45 25.32
N GLY A 78 16.79 10.16 26.52
CA GLY A 78 17.53 10.29 27.78
C GLY A 78 18.31 9.03 28.17
N GLN A 79 17.81 7.87 27.74
CA GLN A 79 18.31 6.51 27.98
C GLN A 79 17.94 5.66 26.75
N SER A 80 18.61 4.52 26.54
CA SER A 80 18.21 3.56 25.51
C SER A 80 16.86 2.94 25.87
N GLN A 81 15.80 3.35 25.17
CA GLN A 81 14.46 2.81 25.38
C GLN A 81 14.27 1.51 24.62
N GLU A 82 13.40 0.63 25.13
CA GLU A 82 12.91 -0.53 24.38
C GLU A 82 11.39 -0.44 24.15
N HIS A 83 10.95 -0.89 22.98
CA HIS A 83 9.54 -1.00 22.62
C HIS A 83 9.29 -2.29 21.83
N ASP A 84 8.13 -2.90 22.06
CA ASP A 84 7.68 -4.11 21.40
C ASP A 84 6.52 -3.77 20.46
N CYS A 85 6.75 -3.96 19.16
CA CYS A 85 5.81 -3.70 18.09
C CYS A 85 4.76 -4.81 17.94
N GLY A 86 4.97 -5.98 18.56
CA GLY A 86 4.13 -7.17 18.39
C GLY A 86 4.33 -7.85 17.03
N THR A 87 3.30 -8.60 16.61
CA THR A 87 3.30 -9.45 15.40
C THR A 87 2.27 -9.06 14.34
N SER A 88 1.38 -8.10 14.62
CA SER A 88 0.30 -7.72 13.69
C SER A 88 0.75 -6.78 12.56
N ARG A 89 1.89 -6.09 12.70
CA ARG A 89 2.47 -5.16 11.72
C ARG A 89 4.00 -5.18 11.82
N ALA A 90 4.71 -4.83 10.74
CA ALA A 90 6.16 -4.80 10.75
C ALA A 90 6.72 -3.58 11.50
N ILE A 91 7.96 -3.67 11.99
CA ILE A 91 8.69 -2.59 12.65
C ILE A 91 8.69 -1.31 11.81
N GLY A 92 8.78 -1.41 10.49
CA GLY A 92 8.74 -0.25 9.58
C GLY A 92 7.45 0.56 9.60
N TRP A 93 6.32 -0.02 10.02
CA TRP A 93 5.08 0.72 10.26
C TRP A 93 5.21 1.71 11.42
N PHE A 94 6.04 1.36 12.43
CA PHE A 94 6.38 2.20 13.58
C PHE A 94 7.57 3.12 13.29
N LEU A 95 8.45 2.77 12.34
CA LEU A 95 9.60 3.61 11.97
C LEU A 95 9.18 4.95 11.34
N GLU A 96 8.13 5.02 10.52
CA GLU A 96 7.69 6.30 9.93
C GLU A 96 7.32 7.38 10.98
N PRO A 97 6.34 7.13 11.89
CA PRO A 97 5.97 8.13 12.89
C PRO A 97 7.12 8.45 13.86
N LEU A 98 7.96 7.45 14.17
CA LEU A 98 9.16 7.59 15.00
C LEU A 98 10.21 8.51 14.34
N ALA A 99 10.55 8.24 13.08
CA ALA A 99 11.56 8.96 12.30
C ALA A 99 11.19 10.44 12.13
N LEU A 100 9.90 10.74 11.93
CA LEU A 100 9.38 12.10 11.92
C LEU A 100 9.47 12.72 13.32
N ILE A 101 8.74 12.21 14.31
CA ILE A 101 8.61 12.86 15.63
C ILE A 101 9.97 13.13 16.29
N ALA A 102 10.96 12.23 16.13
CA ALA A 102 12.29 12.38 16.71
C ALA A 102 13.06 13.65 16.27
N LEU A 103 12.85 14.15 15.04
CA LEU A 103 13.57 15.32 14.50
C LEU A 103 13.36 16.58 15.35
N TRP A 104 12.16 16.73 15.93
CA TRP A 104 11.75 17.84 16.79
C TRP A 104 11.96 17.57 18.30
N GLY A 105 12.70 16.51 18.64
CA GLY A 105 13.06 16.15 20.01
C GLY A 105 13.98 17.16 20.70
N LYS A 106 14.09 17.05 22.03
CA LYS A 106 15.09 17.79 22.84
C LYS A 106 16.48 17.14 22.82
N LYS A 107 16.53 15.81 22.74
CA LYS A 107 17.73 14.97 22.67
C LYS A 107 17.62 13.98 21.50
N PRO A 108 18.73 13.59 20.84
CA PRO A 108 18.71 12.51 19.84
C PRO A 108 18.11 11.24 20.45
N LEU A 109 17.36 10.48 19.65
CA LEU A 109 16.64 9.30 20.11
C LEU A 109 17.40 8.04 19.75
N THR A 110 17.65 7.19 20.75
CA THR A 110 18.17 5.82 20.56
C THR A 110 17.16 4.86 21.16
N ILE A 111 16.61 3.96 20.33
CA ILE A 111 15.54 3.04 20.71
C ILE A 111 15.74 1.66 20.08
N THR A 112 15.49 0.62 20.87
CA THR A 112 15.44 -0.78 20.42
C THR A 112 13.99 -1.15 20.13
N LEU A 113 13.69 -1.51 18.89
CA LEU A 113 12.39 -2.04 18.47
C LEU A 113 12.47 -3.56 18.33
N ARG A 114 11.47 -4.27 18.85
CA ARG A 114 11.30 -5.73 18.76
C ARG A 114 10.02 -6.05 17.99
N GLY A 115 10.00 -7.10 17.17
CA GLY A 115 8.85 -7.48 16.34
C GLY A 115 9.23 -8.13 15.01
N ILE A 116 8.39 -7.96 13.98
CA ILE A 116 8.65 -8.43 12.60
C ILE A 116 9.50 -7.38 11.85
N THR A 117 10.55 -7.80 11.13
CA THR A 117 11.47 -6.88 10.43
C THR A 117 11.07 -6.60 8.99
N ASN A 118 10.47 -7.57 8.31
CA ASN A 118 10.10 -7.50 6.91
C ASN A 118 8.78 -8.26 6.74
N ASP A 119 7.87 -7.71 5.94
CA ASP A 119 6.56 -8.27 5.64
C ASP A 119 6.21 -7.98 4.17
N SER A 120 5.10 -8.54 3.67
CA SER A 120 4.53 -8.27 2.36
C SER A 120 3.64 -7.02 2.29
N THR A 121 3.21 -6.44 3.43
CA THR A 121 2.26 -5.31 3.47
C THR A 121 2.84 -3.99 4.00
N ASP A 122 3.87 -4.05 4.85
CA ASP A 122 4.54 -2.90 5.46
C ASP A 122 5.98 -2.74 4.96
N CYS A 123 6.39 -1.50 4.68
CA CYS A 123 7.76 -1.12 4.31
C CYS A 123 8.81 -1.73 5.27
N GLY A 124 9.70 -2.59 4.74
CA GLY A 124 10.67 -3.36 5.49
C GLY A 124 11.87 -2.57 6.02
N VAL A 125 12.57 -3.13 7.01
CA VAL A 125 13.75 -2.49 7.63
C VAL A 125 14.90 -2.26 6.65
N ASP A 126 14.94 -2.98 5.53
CA ASP A 126 15.94 -2.80 4.48
C ASP A 126 15.68 -1.53 3.68
N VAL A 127 14.45 -1.30 3.22
CA VAL A 127 14.04 -0.04 2.55
C VAL A 127 14.35 1.15 3.46
N TRP A 128 14.04 1.03 4.75
CA TRP A 128 14.40 2.02 5.77
C TRP A 128 15.90 2.30 5.83
N ARG A 129 16.72 1.25 5.81
CA ARG A 129 18.18 1.34 5.87
C ARG A 129 18.82 1.89 4.59
N THR A 130 18.31 1.50 3.42
CA THR A 130 18.94 1.78 2.11
C THR A 130 18.40 3.02 1.41
N VAL A 131 17.13 3.38 1.62
CA VAL A 131 16.48 4.50 0.94
C VAL A 131 15.99 5.56 1.91
N THR A 132 15.21 5.19 2.93
CA THR A 132 14.56 6.19 3.80
C THR A 132 15.57 6.96 4.67
N LEU A 133 16.60 6.31 5.22
CA LEU A 133 17.63 7.02 5.98
C LEU A 133 18.49 7.97 5.11
N PRO A 134 19.01 7.58 3.93
CA PRO A 134 19.66 8.53 3.01
C PRO A 134 18.74 9.69 2.58
N LEU A 135 17.48 9.40 2.24
CA LEU A 135 16.48 10.41 1.88
C LEU A 135 16.27 11.41 3.03
N LEU A 136 16.15 10.93 4.27
CA LEU A 136 16.05 11.79 5.46
C LEU A 136 17.30 12.62 5.70
N ARG A 137 18.52 12.09 5.48
CA ARG A 137 19.76 12.89 5.57
C ARG A 137 19.73 14.05 4.58
N THR A 138 19.42 13.78 3.31
CA THR A 138 19.32 14.81 2.26
C THR A 138 18.24 15.85 2.55
N LEU A 139 17.05 15.44 3.01
CA LEU A 139 15.92 16.34 3.28
C LEU A 139 16.09 17.17 4.56
N THR A 140 16.85 16.68 5.55
CA THR A 140 17.02 17.37 6.84
C THR A 140 18.32 18.18 6.93
N GLY A 141 19.27 17.96 6.01
CA GLY A 141 20.61 18.56 6.06
C GLY A 141 21.47 18.07 7.23
N ALA A 142 21.08 16.99 7.90
CA ALA A 142 21.82 16.40 9.01
C ALA A 142 22.57 15.13 8.54
N GLU A 143 23.86 15.29 8.28
CA GLU A 143 24.75 14.20 7.84
C GLU A 143 24.91 13.13 8.94
N ASP A 144 25.08 13.57 10.20
CA ASP A 144 25.35 12.73 11.36
C ASP A 144 24.10 12.27 12.12
N GLY A 145 24.15 11.03 12.61
CA GLY A 145 23.29 10.53 13.68
C GLY A 145 22.06 9.72 13.26
N PHE A 146 21.78 9.60 11.95
CA PHE A 146 20.82 8.63 11.41
C PHE A 146 21.48 7.25 11.28
N GLU A 147 21.07 6.28 12.09
CA GLU A 147 21.62 4.91 12.11
C GLU A 147 20.51 3.88 12.32
N LEU A 148 20.49 2.80 11.53
CA LEU A 148 19.61 1.65 11.74
C LEU A 148 20.44 0.37 11.66
N LYS A 149 20.53 -0.34 12.79
CA LYS A 149 21.25 -1.60 12.92
C LYS A 149 20.27 -2.73 13.20
N VAL A 150 20.07 -3.61 12.21
CA VAL A 150 19.40 -4.89 12.43
C VAL A 150 20.32 -5.75 13.30
N VAL A 151 19.81 -6.19 14.46
CA VAL A 151 20.52 -7.08 15.39
C VAL A 151 20.01 -8.51 15.25
N ARG A 152 18.71 -8.66 14.93
CA ARG A 152 18.07 -9.95 14.62
C ARG A 152 17.04 -9.73 13.52
N ARG A 153 16.98 -10.63 12.54
CA ARG A 153 15.87 -10.74 11.58
C ARG A 153 14.67 -11.38 12.27
N GLY A 154 13.45 -11.10 11.79
CA GLY A 154 12.24 -11.76 12.27
C GLY A 154 11.13 -11.71 11.24
N ALA A 155 10.80 -12.86 10.66
CA ALA A 155 9.70 -13.02 9.70
C ALA A 155 8.35 -13.21 10.43
N PRO A 156 7.20 -12.93 9.79
CA PRO A 156 5.91 -13.44 10.25
C PRO A 156 5.89 -14.98 10.33
N PRO A 157 4.99 -15.60 11.11
CA PRO A 157 4.03 -14.95 12.03
C PRO A 157 4.61 -14.63 13.41
N LEU A 158 5.67 -15.31 13.89
CA LEU A 158 6.15 -15.16 15.28
C LEU A 158 7.16 -14.01 15.48
N GLY A 159 7.74 -13.46 14.41
CA GLY A 159 8.69 -12.35 14.47
C GLY A 159 9.97 -12.71 15.21
N GLY A 160 10.20 -12.06 16.36
CA GLY A 160 11.41 -12.20 17.17
C GLY A 160 12.62 -11.41 16.67
N GLY A 161 12.43 -10.51 15.70
CA GLY A 161 13.44 -9.59 15.20
C GLY A 161 13.73 -8.45 16.17
N GLN A 162 14.88 -7.82 16.00
CA GLN A 162 15.38 -6.76 16.87
C GLN A 162 16.18 -5.75 16.06
N VAL A 163 15.81 -4.47 16.15
CA VAL A 163 16.45 -3.36 15.43
C VAL A 163 16.78 -2.24 16.41
N ILE A 164 18.01 -1.75 16.37
CA ILE A 164 18.42 -0.55 17.09
C ILE A 164 18.39 0.63 16.11
N VAL A 165 17.67 1.68 16.49
CA VAL A 165 17.46 2.88 15.67
C VAL A 165 18.00 4.08 16.43
N ARG A 166 18.77 4.91 15.72
CA ARG A 166 19.31 6.18 16.21
C ARG A 166 18.88 7.31 15.27
N LEU A 167 18.34 8.38 15.84
CA LEU A 167 17.77 9.52 15.11
C LEU A 167 18.30 10.84 15.68
N PRO A 168 18.77 11.78 14.84
CA PRO A 168 19.30 13.07 15.29
C PRO A 168 18.19 14.07 15.60
N VAL A 169 18.57 15.20 16.21
CA VAL A 169 17.68 16.33 16.52
C VAL A 169 18.03 17.56 15.69
N VAL A 170 17.10 17.93 14.82
CA VAL A 170 17.19 19.04 13.87
C VAL A 170 16.74 20.36 14.52
N LYS A 171 17.23 21.51 14.04
CA LYS A 171 16.81 22.86 14.50
C LYS A 171 15.65 23.41 13.68
N HIS A 172 15.84 23.38 12.36
CA HIS A 172 14.94 23.76 11.27
C HIS A 172 15.32 22.86 10.09
N LEU A 173 14.38 22.56 9.20
CA LEU A 173 14.69 21.92 7.93
C LEU A 173 15.26 22.96 6.94
N PRO A 174 16.13 22.57 5.98
CA PRO A 174 16.45 23.39 4.82
C PRO A 174 15.23 23.51 3.88
N PRO A 175 15.20 24.47 2.93
CA PRO A 175 14.28 24.43 1.80
C PRO A 175 14.57 23.19 0.94
N ILE A 176 13.52 22.51 0.46
CA ILE A 176 13.66 21.25 -0.28
C ILE A 176 13.44 21.51 -1.77
N SER A 177 14.47 21.26 -2.59
CA SER A 177 14.38 21.29 -4.06
C SER A 177 14.81 19.94 -4.63
N LEU A 178 13.86 19.24 -5.24
CA LEU A 178 13.98 17.86 -5.72
C LEU A 178 13.30 17.74 -7.09
N THR A 179 13.92 18.30 -8.12
CA THR A 179 13.37 18.35 -9.50
C THR A 179 14.04 17.38 -10.47
N ASP A 180 15.33 17.09 -10.29
CA ASP A 180 16.09 16.19 -11.16
C ASP A 180 15.99 14.71 -10.71
N GLU A 181 15.35 13.90 -11.55
CA GLU A 181 15.20 12.45 -11.41
C GLU A 181 16.48 11.68 -11.78
N GLY A 182 17.24 12.18 -12.76
CA GLY A 182 18.40 11.50 -13.33
C GLY A 182 18.08 10.19 -14.07
N MET A 183 19.09 9.60 -14.70
CA MET A 183 18.99 8.27 -15.31
C MET A 183 19.34 7.20 -14.27
N VAL A 184 18.68 6.03 -14.29
CA VAL A 184 19.11 4.89 -13.46
C VAL A 184 20.51 4.46 -13.87
N LYS A 185 21.46 4.57 -12.93
CA LYS A 185 22.88 4.29 -13.13
C LYS A 185 23.21 2.82 -12.87
N ARG A 186 22.59 2.24 -11.83
CA ARG A 186 22.87 0.90 -11.30
C ARG A 186 21.76 0.44 -10.37
N ILE A 187 21.69 -0.87 -10.13
CA ILE A 187 20.75 -1.45 -9.16
C ILE A 187 21.53 -2.12 -8.03
N ARG A 188 21.08 -1.85 -6.80
CA ARG A 188 21.54 -2.49 -5.57
C ARG A 188 20.40 -3.22 -4.89
N GLY A 189 20.71 -4.09 -3.93
CA GLY A 189 19.66 -4.77 -3.17
C GLY A 189 20.19 -5.61 -2.02
N VAL A 190 19.26 -6.12 -1.21
CA VAL A 190 19.49 -7.05 -0.10
C VAL A 190 18.47 -8.19 -0.19
N ALA A 191 18.95 -9.42 -0.32
CA ALA A 191 18.16 -10.65 -0.30
C ALA A 191 18.39 -11.37 1.04
N TYR A 192 17.46 -11.24 1.99
CA TYR A 192 17.60 -11.81 3.33
C TYR A 192 17.03 -13.22 3.43
N SER A 193 17.57 -14.01 4.36
CA SER A 193 16.98 -15.29 4.77
C SER A 193 17.15 -15.53 6.28
N ALA A 194 16.08 -16.02 6.92
CA ALA A 194 16.04 -16.36 8.34
C ALA A 194 15.41 -17.76 8.49
N ARG A 195 16.09 -18.65 9.23
CA ARG A 195 15.70 -20.07 9.48
C ARG A 195 15.38 -20.92 8.24
N VAL A 196 15.72 -20.47 7.03
CA VAL A 196 15.68 -21.22 5.76
C VAL A 196 17.10 -21.38 5.21
N SER A 197 17.32 -22.23 4.20
CA SER A 197 18.67 -22.44 3.67
C SER A 197 19.21 -21.19 2.96
N PRO A 198 20.55 -20.95 2.96
CA PRO A 198 21.16 -19.84 2.21
C PRO A 198 20.85 -19.86 0.71
N GLN A 199 20.56 -21.05 0.16
CA GLN A 199 20.19 -21.23 -1.25
C GLN A 199 18.92 -20.46 -1.62
N ALA A 200 17.98 -20.23 -0.69
CA ALA A 200 16.79 -19.41 -0.94
C ALA A 200 17.17 -17.95 -1.29
N SER A 201 18.17 -17.39 -0.60
CA SER A 201 18.70 -16.05 -0.93
C SER A 201 19.37 -16.01 -2.30
N ASN A 202 20.15 -17.03 -2.66
CA ASN A 202 20.80 -17.09 -3.98
C ASN A 202 19.77 -17.21 -5.11
N ARG A 203 18.77 -18.10 -4.95
CA ARG A 203 17.67 -18.29 -5.90
C ARG A 203 16.83 -17.02 -6.13
N MET A 204 16.58 -16.23 -5.08
CA MET A 204 15.97 -14.88 -5.23
C MET A 204 16.86 -13.93 -6.04
N VAL A 205 18.18 -13.92 -5.79
CA VAL A 205 19.15 -13.07 -6.51
C VAL A 205 19.20 -13.43 -7.99
N ASP A 206 19.20 -14.72 -8.32
CA ASP A 206 19.23 -15.19 -9.70
C ASP A 206 17.91 -14.88 -10.42
N GLY A 207 16.76 -15.14 -9.80
CA GLY A 207 15.44 -14.78 -10.35
C GLY A 207 15.27 -13.27 -10.61
N ALA A 208 15.77 -12.41 -9.72
CA ALA A 208 15.79 -10.96 -9.94
C ALA A 208 16.75 -10.56 -11.07
N ARG A 209 17.93 -11.18 -11.15
CA ARG A 209 18.94 -10.93 -12.18
C ARG A 209 18.49 -11.33 -13.59
N THR A 210 17.72 -12.40 -13.73
CA THR A 210 17.20 -12.83 -15.04
C THR A 210 16.50 -11.70 -15.79
N ILE A 211 15.70 -10.89 -15.09
CA ILE A 211 14.99 -9.74 -15.68
C ILE A 211 15.91 -8.51 -15.76
N LEU A 212 16.61 -8.17 -14.67
CA LEU A 212 17.34 -6.90 -14.59
C LEU A 212 18.58 -6.85 -15.50
N ASN A 213 19.22 -8.00 -15.77
CA ASN A 213 20.40 -8.08 -16.64
C ASN A 213 20.08 -7.81 -18.12
N GLU A 214 18.81 -7.92 -18.55
CA GLU A 214 18.39 -7.51 -19.90
C GLU A 214 18.46 -5.99 -20.10
N LEU A 215 18.44 -5.22 -18.99
CA LEU A 215 18.33 -3.77 -18.97
C LEU A 215 19.61 -3.07 -18.49
N LEU A 216 20.28 -3.62 -17.47
CA LEU A 216 21.47 -3.04 -16.83
C LEU A 216 22.48 -4.12 -16.41
N ALA A 217 23.77 -3.88 -16.67
CA ALA A 217 24.83 -4.79 -16.25
C ALA A 217 25.29 -4.59 -14.79
N ASP A 218 25.15 -3.40 -14.21
CA ASP A 218 25.56 -3.11 -12.82
C ASP A 218 24.45 -3.46 -11.80
N VAL A 219 24.15 -4.76 -11.69
CA VAL A 219 23.13 -5.32 -10.78
C VAL A 219 23.80 -6.16 -9.68
N TYR A 220 23.94 -5.56 -8.49
CA TYR A 220 24.57 -6.19 -7.33
C TYR A 220 23.62 -6.29 -6.14
N ILE A 221 23.24 -7.51 -5.78
CA ILE A 221 22.34 -7.81 -4.67
C ILE A 221 23.14 -8.57 -3.60
N PHE A 222 23.12 -8.07 -2.38
CA PHE A 222 23.82 -8.66 -1.23
C PHE A 222 22.96 -9.72 -0.55
N THR A 223 23.53 -10.85 -0.13
CA THR A 223 22.80 -11.93 0.56
C THR A 223 22.98 -11.86 2.07
N ASP A 224 21.89 -11.61 2.80
CA ASP A 224 21.88 -11.42 4.26
C ASP A 224 21.25 -12.63 4.97
N HIS A 225 22.06 -13.68 5.14
CA HIS A 225 21.63 -14.93 5.75
C HIS A 225 21.88 -14.96 7.27
N MET A 226 20.81 -15.16 8.05
CA MET A 226 20.87 -15.25 9.52
C MET A 226 20.54 -16.66 10.01
N THR A 227 21.34 -17.13 10.97
CA THR A 227 21.19 -18.43 11.65
C THR A 227 20.94 -18.26 13.16
N GLY A 228 20.48 -19.35 13.81
CA GLY A 228 20.38 -19.42 15.27
C GLY A 228 19.54 -18.29 15.89
N PRO A 229 19.90 -17.78 17.09
CA PRO A 229 19.15 -16.71 17.76
C PRO A 229 19.08 -15.37 17.01
N ALA A 230 19.91 -15.14 15.98
CA ALA A 230 19.84 -13.94 15.15
C ALA A 230 18.76 -14.01 14.05
N SER A 231 18.22 -15.21 13.82
CA SER A 231 17.20 -15.49 12.79
C SER A 231 15.75 -15.44 13.28
N GLY A 232 15.51 -14.81 14.44
CA GLY A 232 14.16 -14.63 14.98
C GLY A 232 13.51 -15.95 15.41
N LEU A 233 12.18 -16.03 15.27
CA LEU A 233 11.37 -17.19 15.67
C LEU A 233 10.78 -17.98 14.49
N SER A 234 10.35 -17.30 13.42
CA SER A 234 9.76 -17.92 12.22
C SER A 234 10.72 -17.99 11.03
N PRO A 235 10.59 -19.00 10.14
CA PRO A 235 11.27 -19.00 8.85
C PRO A 235 10.71 -17.92 7.93
N GLY A 236 11.58 -17.38 7.08
CA GLY A 236 11.17 -16.43 6.05
C GLY A 236 12.34 -15.89 5.25
N PHE A 237 12.03 -15.43 4.04
CA PHE A 237 12.97 -14.88 3.08
C PHE A 237 12.29 -13.76 2.30
N GLY A 238 13.10 -12.87 1.72
CA GLY A 238 12.61 -11.74 0.95
C GLY A 238 13.75 -10.94 0.37
N ILE A 239 13.41 -10.04 -0.55
CA ILE A 239 14.36 -9.26 -1.33
C ILE A 239 13.88 -7.82 -1.47
N THR A 240 14.78 -6.89 -1.16
CA THR A 240 14.61 -5.45 -1.36
C THR A 240 15.59 -5.02 -2.45
N LEU A 241 15.09 -4.34 -3.47
CA LEU A 241 15.86 -3.80 -4.60
C LEU A 241 15.77 -2.27 -4.60
N VAL A 242 16.87 -1.63 -5.02
CA VAL A 242 17.03 -0.18 -5.04
C VAL A 242 17.69 0.23 -6.36
N ALA A 243 16.99 1.04 -7.15
CA ALA A 243 17.58 1.71 -8.31
C ALA A 243 18.25 3.01 -7.84
N GLU A 244 19.54 3.20 -8.15
CA GLU A 244 20.26 4.44 -7.90
C GLU A 244 20.36 5.27 -9.18
N THR A 245 19.98 6.55 -9.14
CA THR A 245 20.04 7.45 -10.31
C THR A 245 21.32 8.29 -10.37
N THR A 246 21.62 8.87 -11.52
CA THR A 246 22.78 9.77 -11.72
C THR A 246 22.74 11.02 -10.87
N SER A 247 21.54 11.49 -10.47
CA SER A 247 21.33 12.63 -9.57
C SER A 247 21.26 12.23 -8.09
N GLY A 248 21.63 10.99 -7.77
CA GLY A 248 21.71 10.47 -6.40
C GLY A 248 20.35 10.13 -5.78
N ARG A 249 19.33 9.85 -6.60
CA ARG A 249 18.00 9.45 -6.13
C ARG A 249 17.91 7.93 -6.00
N LEU A 250 17.01 7.49 -5.14
CA LEU A 250 16.89 6.09 -4.72
C LEU A 250 15.41 5.70 -4.82
N LEU A 251 15.09 4.78 -5.72
CA LEU A 251 13.75 4.20 -5.84
C LEU A 251 13.80 2.76 -5.33
N ALA A 252 12.90 2.41 -4.40
CA ALA A 252 12.86 1.10 -3.76
C ALA A 252 11.66 0.27 -4.21
N ALA A 253 11.85 -1.04 -4.28
CA ALA A 253 10.77 -2.02 -4.26
C ALA A 253 11.20 -3.23 -3.40
N GLU A 254 10.24 -3.92 -2.81
CA GLU A 254 10.52 -5.16 -2.07
C GLU A 254 9.44 -6.21 -2.30
N ALA A 255 9.82 -7.47 -2.12
CA ALA A 255 8.89 -8.58 -1.99
C ALA A 255 9.41 -9.55 -0.91
N ALA A 256 8.54 -9.91 0.02
CA ALA A 256 8.78 -10.92 1.04
C ALA A 256 7.91 -12.16 0.77
N ALA A 257 8.37 -13.32 1.24
CA ALA A 257 7.56 -14.53 1.28
C ALA A 257 6.41 -14.33 2.29
N ALA A 258 5.21 -14.07 1.78
CA ALA A 258 4.00 -14.23 2.55
C ALA A 258 3.79 -15.74 2.76
N LEU A 259 4.08 -16.22 3.96
CA LEU A 259 3.47 -17.46 4.45
C LEU A 259 1.97 -17.16 4.62
N GLU A 260 1.12 -17.96 3.99
CA GLU A 260 -0.33 -17.76 4.09
C GLU A 260 -0.78 -17.93 5.56
N GLY A 261 -1.74 -17.10 5.99
CA GLY A 261 -2.02 -16.86 7.41
C GLY A 261 -1.63 -15.46 7.93
N GLY A 262 -1.34 -14.51 7.03
CA GLY A 262 -1.10 -13.08 7.33
C GLY A 262 -2.32 -12.30 7.87
N GLY A 263 -3.10 -12.88 8.78
CA GLY A 263 -4.25 -12.25 9.43
C GLY A 263 -4.48 -12.86 10.82
N ALA A 264 -4.82 -12.02 11.81
CA ALA A 264 -4.89 -12.35 13.24
C ALA A 264 -6.09 -13.26 13.64
N GLY A 265 -6.53 -14.14 12.75
CA GLY A 265 -7.58 -15.14 12.96
C GLY A 265 -7.40 -16.43 12.15
N ALA A 266 -6.30 -16.59 11.39
CA ALA A 266 -6.08 -17.71 10.47
C ALA A 266 -5.20 -18.86 11.03
N ALA A 267 -4.96 -18.89 12.35
CA ALA A 267 -4.02 -19.81 12.99
C ALA A 267 -4.58 -21.23 13.28
N ALA A 268 -5.64 -21.65 12.60
CA ALA A 268 -6.44 -22.83 12.95
C ALA A 268 -6.80 -23.74 11.75
N ALA A 269 -5.97 -23.75 10.70
CA ALA A 269 -6.18 -24.56 9.49
C ALA A 269 -4.93 -25.32 9.02
N ALA A 270 -4.03 -25.69 9.94
CA ALA A 270 -2.90 -26.59 9.66
C ALA A 270 -3.39 -28.05 9.50
N GLY A 271 -4.19 -28.28 8.46
CA GLY A 271 -4.63 -29.61 8.02
C GLY A 271 -3.61 -30.25 7.09
N ASP A 272 -3.49 -31.58 7.16
CA ASP A 272 -2.55 -32.37 6.37
C ASP A 272 -2.94 -32.35 4.87
N GLY A 273 -2.33 -31.47 4.08
CA GLY A 273 -2.88 -31.14 2.75
C GLY A 273 -2.10 -30.21 1.81
N GLY A 274 -0.76 -30.16 1.87
CA GLY A 274 0.07 -29.65 0.76
C GLY A 274 -0.02 -28.15 0.42
N GLU A 275 0.59 -27.30 1.26
CA GLU A 275 0.78 -25.86 0.95
C GLU A 275 1.62 -25.63 -0.31
N ALA A 276 1.19 -24.72 -1.19
CA ALA A 276 1.92 -24.30 -2.38
C ALA A 276 3.06 -23.33 -2.03
N GLY A 277 4.14 -23.85 -1.43
CA GLY A 277 5.27 -23.07 -0.94
C GLY A 277 5.88 -22.13 -1.99
N VAL A 278 5.81 -20.82 -1.73
CA VAL A 278 6.23 -19.76 -2.67
C VAL A 278 7.68 -19.94 -3.12
N VAL A 279 7.90 -20.00 -4.43
CA VAL A 279 9.21 -20.24 -5.04
C VAL A 279 10.12 -19.00 -4.88
N PRO A 280 11.38 -19.13 -4.40
CA PRO A 280 12.27 -17.99 -4.20
C PRO A 280 12.56 -17.19 -5.48
N GLU A 281 12.73 -17.86 -6.62
CA GLU A 281 12.90 -17.24 -7.93
C GLU A 281 11.76 -16.27 -8.25
N ASP A 282 10.50 -16.67 -8.00
CA ASP A 282 9.31 -15.89 -8.29
C ASP A 282 9.23 -14.62 -7.41
N ILE A 283 9.72 -14.67 -6.17
CA ILE A 283 9.85 -13.48 -5.31
C ILE A 283 10.91 -12.53 -5.86
N GLY A 284 12.05 -13.07 -6.33
CA GLY A 284 13.07 -12.32 -7.05
C GLY A 284 12.52 -11.62 -8.29
N GLN A 285 11.77 -12.36 -9.11
CA GLN A 285 11.12 -11.82 -10.30
C GLN A 285 10.04 -10.78 -9.97
N ARG A 286 9.22 -11.01 -8.94
CA ARG A 286 8.18 -10.06 -8.49
C ARG A 286 8.80 -8.75 -8.01
N ALA A 287 9.88 -8.80 -7.23
CA ALA A 287 10.59 -7.60 -6.79
C ALA A 287 11.21 -6.82 -7.97
N ALA A 288 11.76 -7.52 -8.97
CA ALA A 288 12.29 -6.89 -10.19
C ALA A 288 11.19 -6.16 -10.98
N HIS A 289 10.01 -6.80 -11.19
CA HIS A 289 8.88 -6.16 -11.84
C HIS A 289 8.35 -4.94 -11.06
N LEU A 290 8.24 -5.02 -9.73
CA LEU A 290 7.82 -3.90 -8.89
C LEU A 290 8.81 -2.72 -8.95
N LEU A 291 10.13 -2.98 -9.00
CA LEU A 291 11.12 -1.93 -9.18
C LEU A 291 10.99 -1.26 -10.56
N LEU A 292 10.75 -2.03 -11.61
CA LEU A 292 10.53 -1.49 -12.96
C LEU A 292 9.22 -0.70 -13.04
N GLU A 293 8.19 -1.06 -12.29
CA GLU A 293 6.95 -0.26 -12.19
C GLU A 293 7.20 1.08 -11.47
N GLU A 294 7.97 1.11 -10.38
CA GLU A 294 8.36 2.37 -9.72
C GLU A 294 9.23 3.26 -10.62
N VAL A 295 10.18 2.69 -11.36
CA VAL A 295 10.96 3.42 -12.38
C VAL A 295 10.06 3.92 -13.53
N GLN A 296 9.03 3.17 -13.92
CA GLN A 296 8.06 3.58 -14.95
C GLN A 296 7.09 4.67 -14.45
N ARG A 297 6.75 4.69 -13.16
CA ARG A 297 5.96 5.75 -12.51
C ARG A 297 6.73 7.06 -12.44
N GLY A 298 8.06 7.00 -12.34
CA GLY A 298 8.98 8.13 -12.51
C GLY A 298 8.99 9.16 -11.37
N GLY A 299 9.77 10.22 -11.55
CA GLY A 299 9.99 11.24 -10.53
C GLY A 299 11.08 10.88 -9.52
N VAL A 300 11.26 11.75 -8.52
CA VAL A 300 12.44 11.75 -7.64
C VAL A 300 12.31 10.82 -6.42
N VAL A 301 11.10 10.33 -6.13
CA VAL A 301 10.76 9.60 -4.91
C VAL A 301 9.74 8.49 -5.25
N ASP A 302 9.95 7.30 -4.70
CA ASP A 302 9.04 6.15 -4.85
C ASP A 302 7.65 6.40 -4.24
N SER A 303 6.69 5.57 -4.65
CA SER A 303 5.28 5.65 -4.26
C SER A 303 5.04 5.58 -2.74
N SER A 304 5.91 4.90 -1.99
CA SER A 304 5.78 4.75 -0.53
C SER A 304 6.25 6.01 0.21
N HIS A 305 7.36 6.64 -0.21
CA HIS A 305 7.89 7.82 0.45
C HIS A 305 7.27 9.15 0.02
N GLN A 306 6.38 9.18 -0.98
CA GLN A 306 5.64 10.39 -1.37
C GLN A 306 5.05 11.14 -0.16
N GLY A 307 4.39 10.43 0.76
CA GLY A 307 3.77 11.03 1.95
C GLY A 307 4.79 11.61 2.94
N LEU A 308 5.95 10.95 3.10
CA LEU A 308 7.04 11.40 3.98
C LEU A 308 7.64 12.73 3.46
N VAL A 309 7.92 12.81 2.15
CA VAL A 309 8.57 13.97 1.55
C VAL A 309 7.62 15.18 1.51
N LEU A 310 6.35 14.98 1.18
CA LEU A 310 5.35 16.06 1.21
C LEU A 310 5.17 16.65 2.61
N LEU A 311 5.16 15.81 3.65
CA LEU A 311 5.08 16.28 5.04
C LEU A 311 6.34 17.06 5.45
N LEU A 312 7.54 16.62 5.06
CA LEU A 312 8.78 17.34 5.33
C LEU A 312 8.84 18.69 4.61
N CYS A 313 8.37 18.79 3.36
CA CYS A 313 8.28 20.06 2.62
C CYS A 313 7.34 21.04 3.31
N ALA A 314 6.16 20.57 3.76
CA ALA A 314 5.20 21.40 4.48
C ALA A 314 5.71 21.87 5.85
N LEU A 315 6.64 21.14 6.47
CA LEU A 315 7.30 21.48 7.73
C LEU A 315 8.57 22.32 7.54
N GLY A 316 8.96 22.58 6.29
CA GLY A 316 10.12 23.39 5.88
C GLY A 316 10.04 24.87 6.30
N PRO A 317 11.07 25.67 5.95
CA PRO A 317 11.07 27.11 6.18
C PRO A 317 9.98 27.82 5.36
N GLN A 318 9.76 29.11 5.63
CA GLN A 318 8.82 29.95 4.86
C GLN A 318 9.41 30.39 3.51
N GLU A 319 9.96 29.41 2.80
CA GLU A 319 10.60 29.53 1.49
C GLU A 319 9.95 28.50 0.54
N MET A 320 10.08 28.72 -0.77
CA MET A 320 9.52 27.82 -1.77
C MET A 320 10.29 26.50 -1.80
N SER A 321 9.62 25.39 -1.50
CA SER A 321 10.11 24.04 -1.74
C SER A 321 9.38 23.45 -2.95
N GLU A 322 10.09 22.76 -3.84
CA GLU A 322 9.55 22.17 -5.07
C GLU A 322 10.07 20.73 -5.27
N VAL A 323 9.16 19.79 -5.47
CA VAL A 323 9.44 18.36 -5.59
C VAL A 323 8.71 17.79 -6.80
N ARG A 324 9.42 17.00 -7.61
CA ARG A 324 8.88 16.28 -8.77
C ARG A 324 8.60 14.82 -8.38
N LEU A 325 7.33 14.44 -8.31
CA LEU A 325 6.87 13.08 -8.02
C LEU A 325 6.30 12.42 -9.28
N GLY A 326 6.24 11.09 -9.31
CA GLY A 326 5.36 10.38 -10.22
C GLY A 326 3.87 10.58 -9.88
N PRO A 327 2.96 9.79 -10.48
CA PRO A 327 1.54 9.81 -10.15
C PRO A 327 1.25 9.75 -8.65
N LEU A 328 0.35 10.62 -8.18
CA LEU A 328 0.02 10.75 -6.75
C LEU A 328 -0.74 9.52 -6.24
N THR A 329 -0.18 8.85 -5.24
CA THR A 329 -0.88 7.76 -4.56
C THR A 329 -2.10 8.26 -3.76
N PRO A 330 -3.13 7.41 -3.52
CA PRO A 330 -4.22 7.75 -2.60
C PRO A 330 -3.74 8.11 -1.18
N HIS A 331 -2.59 7.59 -0.75
CA HIS A 331 -1.95 7.96 0.51
C HIS A 331 -1.37 9.38 0.46
N ALA A 332 -0.67 9.76 -0.62
CA ALA A 332 -0.19 11.13 -0.82
C ALA A 332 -1.34 12.15 -0.91
N VAL A 333 -2.45 11.83 -1.59
CA VAL A 333 -3.64 12.71 -1.63
C VAL A 333 -4.25 12.91 -0.23
N ARG A 334 -4.33 11.87 0.60
CA ARG A 334 -4.74 11.99 2.01
C ARG A 334 -3.74 12.79 2.84
N THR A 335 -2.45 12.66 2.57
CA THR A 335 -1.37 13.44 3.19
C THR A 335 -1.54 14.93 2.94
N LEU A 336 -1.78 15.34 1.69
CA LEU A 336 -2.03 16.74 1.31
C LEU A 336 -3.24 17.35 2.04
N ARG A 337 -4.32 16.57 2.21
CA ARG A 337 -5.51 17.00 2.97
C ARG A 337 -5.18 17.23 4.46
N HIS A 338 -4.50 16.28 5.11
CA HIS A 338 -4.05 16.45 6.49
C HIS A 338 -3.10 17.65 6.64
N ILE A 339 -2.16 17.87 5.71
CA ILE A 339 -1.25 19.02 5.75
C ILE A 339 -2.04 20.35 5.75
N ARG A 340 -3.02 20.49 4.85
CA ARG A 340 -3.91 21.67 4.79
C ARG A 340 -4.65 21.89 6.10
N GLU A 341 -5.17 20.83 6.72
CA GLU A 341 -5.93 20.91 7.97
C GLU A 341 -5.07 21.21 9.21
N PHE A 342 -3.88 20.60 9.32
CA PHE A 342 -2.98 20.73 10.47
C PHE A 342 -2.07 21.96 10.43
N PHE A 343 -1.55 22.32 9.25
CA PHE A 343 -0.53 23.37 9.09
C PHE A 343 -0.98 24.55 8.22
N GLY A 344 -2.12 24.45 7.52
CA GLY A 344 -2.62 25.51 6.63
C GLY A 344 -1.89 25.61 5.28
N VAL A 345 -0.81 24.85 5.09
CA VAL A 345 -0.01 24.82 3.86
C VAL A 345 -0.82 24.22 2.70
N GLN A 346 -0.66 24.82 1.52
CA GLN A 346 -1.25 24.35 0.26
C GLN A 346 -0.12 24.10 -0.75
N PHE A 347 -0.33 23.12 -1.63
CA PHE A 347 0.60 22.79 -2.71
C PHE A 347 0.01 23.25 -4.05
N SER A 348 0.80 23.98 -4.83
CA SER A 348 0.53 24.21 -6.24
C SER A 348 0.97 22.98 -7.04
N VAL A 349 0.09 22.49 -7.92
CA VAL A 349 0.25 21.27 -8.70
C VAL A 349 0.49 21.63 -10.17
N ARG A 350 1.58 21.16 -10.75
CA ARG A 350 1.95 21.39 -12.17
C ARG A 350 2.26 20.04 -12.84
N PRO A 351 1.35 19.46 -13.63
CA PRO A 351 1.59 18.18 -14.31
C PRO A 351 2.46 18.38 -15.57
N GLU A 352 3.45 17.51 -15.76
CA GLU A 352 4.33 17.48 -16.93
C GLU A 352 3.90 16.37 -17.89
N ARG A 353 3.50 16.73 -19.11
CA ARG A 353 2.85 15.81 -20.06
C ARG A 353 3.81 14.79 -20.67
N GLU A 354 5.09 15.12 -20.82
CA GLU A 354 6.06 14.25 -21.50
C GLU A 354 6.48 13.07 -20.61
N SER A 355 6.75 13.35 -19.33
CA SER A 355 7.20 12.37 -18.33
C SER A 355 6.07 11.70 -17.56
N GLN A 356 4.85 12.26 -17.56
CA GLN A 356 3.75 11.91 -16.62
C GLN A 356 4.06 12.20 -15.13
N THR A 357 5.11 12.96 -14.85
CA THR A 357 5.43 13.42 -13.50
C THR A 357 4.65 14.68 -13.13
N ILE A 358 4.64 15.00 -11.84
CA ILE A 358 3.91 16.11 -11.24
C ILE A 358 4.89 16.90 -10.39
N PHE A 359 5.08 18.18 -10.73
CA PHE A 359 5.78 19.13 -9.87
C PHE A 359 4.81 19.65 -8.82
N LEU A 360 5.22 19.57 -7.56
CA LEU A 360 4.47 19.99 -6.38
C LEU A 360 5.30 21.03 -5.66
N SER A 361 4.77 22.25 -5.53
CA SER A 361 5.47 23.37 -4.91
C SER A 361 4.67 23.98 -3.78
N CYS A 362 5.32 24.26 -2.64
CA CYS A 362 4.71 24.82 -1.45
C CYS A 362 5.64 25.80 -0.72
N VAL A 363 5.05 26.76 0.00
CA VAL A 363 5.76 27.51 1.04
C VAL A 363 5.58 26.77 2.36
N GLY A 364 6.68 26.43 3.04
CA GLY A 364 6.64 25.67 4.29
C GLY A 364 6.10 26.47 5.48
N ALA A 365 5.57 25.77 6.49
CA ALA A 365 4.96 26.37 7.68
C ALA A 365 5.97 27.05 8.63
N GLY A 366 7.28 26.85 8.43
CA GLY A 366 8.34 27.45 9.25
C GLY A 366 8.55 26.77 10.60
N VAL A 367 8.31 25.45 10.70
CA VAL A 367 8.30 24.73 11.98
C VAL A 367 9.72 24.58 12.56
N LYS A 368 10.00 25.37 13.60
CA LYS A 368 11.26 25.37 14.35
C LYS A 368 11.14 24.49 15.60
N ASN A 369 12.22 23.78 15.94
CA ASN A 369 12.26 22.92 17.11
C ASN A 369 12.23 23.75 18.42
N LEU A 370 11.04 23.85 19.04
CA LEU A 370 10.79 24.57 20.30
C LEU A 370 11.52 23.96 21.50
N SER A 371 11.85 22.67 21.44
CA SER A 371 12.46 21.90 22.54
C SER A 371 13.93 22.26 22.76
N LYS A 372 14.62 22.79 21.74
CA LYS A 372 16.04 23.12 21.77
C LYS A 372 16.24 24.56 22.26
N LYS A 373 16.75 24.72 23.49
CA LYS A 373 17.14 26.05 24.02
C LYS A 373 18.02 26.78 23.00
N VAL A 374 17.66 28.02 22.68
CA VAL A 374 18.53 28.92 21.92
C VAL A 374 19.73 29.24 22.81
N GLN A 375 20.84 28.52 22.60
CA GLN A 375 22.14 29.07 22.96
C GLN A 375 22.38 30.28 22.07
N MET A 376 22.21 31.47 22.65
CA MET A 376 22.77 32.71 22.13
C MET A 376 24.30 32.55 22.11
N LEU A 377 24.83 32.01 21.01
CA LEU A 377 26.23 32.19 20.66
C LEU A 377 26.46 33.70 20.56
N GLY A 378 27.29 34.23 21.45
CA GLY A 378 27.31 35.65 21.78
C GLY A 378 27.78 36.54 20.62
N VAL A 379 26.83 37.02 19.80
CA VAL A 379 27.00 38.18 18.92
C VAL A 379 27.15 39.42 19.81
N GLY A 380 28.34 39.55 20.39
CA GLY A 380 28.66 40.43 21.51
C GLY A 380 30.04 40.17 22.15
N ALA A 381 30.72 39.07 21.79
CA ALA A 381 32.08 38.76 22.27
C ALA A 381 33.18 38.90 21.20
N ALA A 382 32.86 39.35 19.97
CA ALA A 382 33.81 39.47 18.85
C ALA A 382 34.32 40.90 18.60
N ALA A 383 33.64 41.94 19.11
CA ALA A 383 33.96 43.34 18.85
C ALA A 383 34.90 44.00 19.88
N ALA A 384 35.30 43.26 20.92
CA ALA A 384 36.03 43.80 22.08
C ALA A 384 37.46 43.24 22.25
N MET A 385 38.05 42.67 21.19
CA MET A 385 39.34 41.96 21.26
C MET A 385 40.41 42.47 20.26
N GLN A 386 40.39 43.77 19.94
CA GLN A 386 41.44 44.45 19.16
C GLN A 386 42.01 45.69 19.87
N ALA A 387 42.20 45.63 21.19
CA ALA A 387 42.85 46.71 21.93
C ALA A 387 43.57 46.26 23.23
N ARG A 388 44.77 45.65 23.10
CA ARG A 388 45.95 45.88 23.98
C ARG A 388 47.15 45.00 23.60
N GLN A 389 48.34 45.57 23.69
CA GLN A 389 49.64 44.89 23.48
C GLN A 389 50.14 44.21 24.78
N PRO A 390 51.08 43.25 24.71
CA PRO A 390 51.53 42.48 25.88
C PRO A 390 52.66 43.13 26.68
N ALA A 391 52.63 43.03 28.01
CA ALA A 391 53.73 43.48 28.88
C ALA A 391 53.92 42.62 30.17
N GLN A 392 54.95 41.78 30.14
CA GLN A 392 55.93 41.49 31.21
C GLN A 392 55.53 41.09 32.67
N ARG A 393 55.87 39.82 32.99
CA ARG A 393 56.77 39.36 34.09
C ARG A 393 56.34 39.41 35.59
N ARG A 394 56.82 38.36 36.32
CA ARG A 394 56.96 38.17 37.80
C ARG A 394 55.65 37.94 38.59
N ALA A 395 55.64 37.23 39.73
CA ALA A 395 56.52 36.15 40.26
C ALA A 395 55.91 35.51 41.54
N GLN A 396 56.24 34.22 41.80
CA GLN A 396 56.34 33.53 43.12
C GLN A 396 55.09 33.40 44.05
N GLY A 397 54.98 32.25 44.74
CA GLY A 397 54.02 32.03 45.85
C GLY A 397 53.60 30.56 46.06
N CYS A 398 53.99 29.95 47.19
CA CYS A 398 53.61 28.59 47.64
C CYS A 398 52.60 28.67 48.82
N PRO A 399 52.20 27.58 49.53
CA PRO A 399 51.93 26.16 49.17
C PRO A 399 50.49 25.72 49.58
N PRO A 400 50.07 24.44 49.42
CA PRO A 400 48.77 23.92 49.90
C PRO A 400 48.86 23.15 51.25
N PRO A 401 47.76 23.06 52.03
CA PRO A 401 47.57 22.09 53.13
C PRO A 401 46.91 20.77 52.66
N ALA A 402 46.91 19.74 53.52
CA ALA A 402 46.39 18.39 53.23
C ALA A 402 45.83 17.70 54.51
N LEU A 403 45.47 16.40 54.42
CA LEU A 403 45.18 15.45 55.54
C LEU A 403 43.77 15.61 56.19
N LEU A 404 43.01 14.59 56.66
CA LEU A 404 43.16 13.11 56.80
C LEU A 404 41.76 12.39 56.68
N PRO A 405 41.68 11.02 56.63
CA PRO A 405 40.46 10.16 56.53
C PRO A 405 40.00 9.70 57.96
N PRO A 406 39.45 8.49 58.31
CA PRO A 406 39.03 7.21 57.62
C PRO A 406 37.59 6.76 58.06
N PRO A 407 37.15 5.47 58.18
CA PRO A 407 37.71 4.15 57.79
C PRO A 407 36.72 3.19 57.07
N ALA A 408 37.10 1.91 56.93
CA ALA A 408 36.30 0.82 56.36
C ALA A 408 36.60 -0.55 57.04
N GLN A 409 35.81 -1.58 56.72
CA GLN A 409 35.92 -2.99 57.15
C GLN A 409 35.55 -3.27 58.64
N GLY A 410 35.07 -4.46 59.03
CA GLY A 410 34.56 -5.58 58.21
C GLY A 410 34.41 -6.91 58.98
N GLY A 411 33.45 -7.75 58.56
CA GLY A 411 33.46 -9.22 58.65
C GLY A 411 33.36 -9.94 60.01
N ARG A 412 32.29 -10.75 60.17
CA ARG A 412 32.28 -12.14 60.73
C ARG A 412 30.85 -12.71 60.64
N GLY A 413 30.70 -14.03 60.72
CA GLY A 413 29.40 -14.72 60.76
C GLY A 413 29.55 -16.19 61.16
N LEU A 414 28.44 -16.90 61.41
CA LEU A 414 28.36 -18.36 61.59
C LEU A 414 26.88 -18.84 61.63
N ARG A 415 26.65 -20.12 61.33
CA ARG A 415 25.45 -20.95 61.64
C ARG A 415 25.86 -21.99 62.74
N PRO A 416 25.07 -22.97 63.24
CA PRO A 416 23.70 -23.42 62.87
C PRO A 416 22.73 -23.87 64.02
N ALA A 417 21.57 -24.41 63.62
CA ALA A 417 20.80 -25.53 64.23
C ALA A 417 19.83 -25.32 65.44
N GLY A 418 18.81 -26.22 65.52
CA GLY A 418 17.65 -26.22 66.44
C GLY A 418 16.36 -25.74 65.73
N ALA A 419 15.34 -26.52 65.35
CA ALA A 419 14.59 -27.63 66.00
C ALA A 419 13.77 -27.15 67.22
N CYS A 420 12.45 -27.35 67.33
CA CYS A 420 11.44 -27.98 66.44
C CYS A 420 10.07 -27.22 66.60
N LEU A 421 8.84 -27.63 66.25
CA LEU A 421 8.17 -28.89 65.82
C LEU A 421 6.85 -28.50 65.06
N GLY A 422 5.89 -29.42 64.82
CA GLY A 422 4.45 -29.07 64.65
C GLY A 422 3.77 -29.23 63.27
N ARG A 423 3.54 -30.48 62.84
CA ARG A 423 2.60 -30.93 61.75
C ARG A 423 2.21 -32.41 62.05
N PRO A 424 1.22 -33.09 61.43
CA PRO A 424 0.70 -32.90 60.05
C PRO A 424 -0.84 -33.08 59.87
N GLY A 425 -1.29 -33.19 58.61
CA GLY A 425 -2.59 -33.72 58.17
C GLY A 425 -2.55 -33.99 56.65
N LEU A 426 -3.15 -35.09 56.17
CA LEU A 426 -2.95 -35.60 54.80
C LEU A 426 -4.23 -36.11 54.10
N LEU A 427 -4.17 -36.10 52.76
CA LEU A 427 -4.99 -36.82 51.76
C LEU A 427 -4.96 -38.36 51.99
N PRO A 428 -5.84 -39.24 51.42
CA PRO A 428 -6.25 -39.27 50.00
C PRO A 428 -7.62 -39.94 49.62
N GLY A 429 -7.90 -40.17 48.31
CA GLY A 429 -8.55 -41.43 47.87
C GLY A 429 -9.68 -41.43 46.79
N THR A 430 -9.33 -41.81 45.56
CA THR A 430 -10.06 -42.77 44.64
C THR A 430 -11.60 -42.77 44.38
N ALA A 431 -11.99 -42.30 43.19
CA ALA A 431 -12.61 -43.02 42.03
C ALA A 431 -13.74 -44.12 42.14
N ARG A 432 -14.51 -44.26 41.02
CA ARG A 432 -15.52 -45.31 40.62
C ARG A 432 -16.95 -45.17 41.22
N LEU A 433 -18.06 -45.66 40.63
CA LEU A 433 -18.43 -46.19 39.28
C LEU A 433 -19.97 -46.13 39.01
N ARG A 434 -20.37 -46.52 37.79
CA ARG A 434 -21.74 -46.73 37.20
C ARG A 434 -22.86 -47.28 38.12
N LEU A 435 -24.10 -46.88 37.80
CA LEU A 435 -25.33 -47.65 37.44
C LEU A 435 -26.43 -46.59 37.13
N VAL A 436 -27.31 -46.60 36.11
CA VAL A 436 -28.06 -47.63 35.36
C VAL A 436 -29.13 -48.35 36.17
N ALA A 437 -30.40 -47.96 35.95
CA ALA A 437 -31.60 -48.73 36.25
C ALA A 437 -32.72 -48.29 35.28
N GLU A 438 -33.36 -49.26 34.62
CA GLU A 438 -34.58 -49.06 33.82
C GLU A 438 -35.81 -49.35 34.68
N ALA A 439 -36.96 -48.76 34.34
CA ALA A 439 -38.27 -49.26 34.76
C ALA A 439 -39.34 -48.87 33.73
N SER A 440 -39.79 -49.83 32.93
CA SER A 440 -40.96 -49.71 32.05
C SER A 440 -42.19 -50.38 32.69
N TYR A 441 -43.35 -50.28 32.02
CA TYR A 441 -44.67 -50.84 32.39
C TYR A 441 -45.43 -50.10 33.53
N SER A 442 -46.77 -50.04 33.53
CA SER A 442 -47.77 -50.10 32.43
C SER A 442 -49.21 -49.83 32.93
N ALA A 443 -50.05 -49.25 32.06
CA ALA A 443 -51.52 -49.38 32.01
C ALA A 443 -52.39 -48.77 33.15
N GLY A 444 -53.68 -48.55 32.83
CA GLY A 444 -54.73 -48.07 33.75
C GLY A 444 -54.92 -46.53 33.75
N SER A 445 -55.62 -45.87 32.80
CA SER A 445 -57.06 -45.90 32.46
C SER A 445 -57.92 -44.89 33.25
N THR A 446 -58.88 -44.24 32.58
CA THR A 446 -59.64 -43.02 33.02
C THR A 446 -58.71 -41.79 33.15
N GLY A 447 -58.98 -40.59 32.59
CA GLY A 447 -60.25 -39.94 32.25
C GLY A 447 -60.59 -38.99 33.40
N GLU A 448 -60.60 -37.66 33.30
CA GLU A 448 -60.98 -36.71 32.21
C GLU A 448 -59.96 -35.52 32.16
N GLY A 449 -59.95 -34.55 31.25
CA GLY A 449 -60.72 -34.31 30.02
C GLY A 449 -60.55 -32.86 29.53
N TRP A 450 -59.71 -32.63 28.51
CA TRP A 450 -59.57 -31.34 27.80
C TRP A 450 -59.69 -31.57 26.29
N ARG A 451 -60.38 -30.67 25.58
CA ARG A 451 -60.57 -30.75 24.12
C ARG A 451 -59.37 -30.16 23.41
N GLY A 452 -58.85 -30.85 22.41
CA GLY A 452 -57.82 -30.32 21.50
C GLY A 452 -58.43 -29.66 20.27
N ASP A 453 -57.80 -28.58 19.82
CA ASP A 453 -58.12 -27.93 18.54
C ASP A 453 -57.61 -28.74 17.34
N PRO A 454 -58.26 -28.66 16.16
CA PRO A 454 -57.82 -29.35 14.96
C PRO A 454 -56.54 -28.71 14.35
N PRO A 455 -55.69 -29.50 13.66
CA PRO A 455 -54.49 -28.98 13.01
C PRO A 455 -54.83 -28.01 11.85
N PRO A 456 -53.98 -27.00 11.59
CA PRO A 456 -54.27 -25.95 10.62
C PRO A 456 -54.22 -26.43 9.17
N SER A 457 -55.10 -25.87 8.34
CA SER A 457 -55.14 -26.08 6.89
C SER A 457 -53.94 -25.44 6.16
N PRO A 458 -53.47 -26.01 5.04
CA PRO A 458 -52.36 -25.44 4.27
C PRO A 458 -52.72 -24.07 3.65
N PRO A 459 -51.74 -23.16 3.47
CA PRO A 459 -51.97 -21.84 2.91
C PRO A 459 -52.30 -21.89 1.40
N PRO A 460 -53.05 -20.91 0.87
CA PRO A 460 -53.33 -20.81 -0.56
C PRO A 460 -52.06 -20.52 -1.39
N PRO A 461 -52.04 -20.88 -2.69
CA PRO A 461 -50.90 -20.61 -3.55
C PRO A 461 -50.65 -19.10 -3.69
N LYS A 462 -49.37 -18.71 -3.56
CA LYS A 462 -48.95 -17.32 -3.78
C LYS A 462 -49.26 -16.89 -5.21
N GLN A 463 -49.85 -15.70 -5.36
CA GLN A 463 -50.02 -15.07 -6.67
C GLN A 463 -48.65 -14.75 -7.28
N ARG A 464 -48.55 -14.75 -8.61
CA ARG A 464 -47.35 -14.26 -9.31
C ARG A 464 -47.17 -12.77 -8.98
N PRO A 465 -45.96 -12.29 -8.65
CA PRO A 465 -45.70 -10.86 -8.63
C PRO A 465 -45.95 -10.28 -10.02
N SER A 466 -46.57 -9.11 -10.09
CA SER A 466 -46.70 -8.38 -11.35
C SER A 466 -45.35 -7.87 -11.84
N ALA A 467 -45.20 -7.66 -13.14
CA ALA A 467 -44.00 -7.05 -13.71
C ALA A 467 -43.73 -5.64 -13.12
N GLN A 468 -44.77 -4.96 -12.62
CA GLN A 468 -44.65 -3.67 -11.93
C GLN A 468 -44.07 -3.79 -10.51
N GLU A 469 -44.26 -4.91 -9.81
CA GLU A 469 -43.70 -5.10 -8.46
C GLU A 469 -42.22 -5.48 -8.51
N LEU A 470 -41.81 -6.32 -9.48
CA LEU A 470 -40.41 -6.55 -9.81
C LEU A 470 -39.73 -5.25 -10.28
N ALA A 471 -40.41 -4.47 -11.13
CA ALA A 471 -39.94 -3.15 -11.53
C ALA A 471 -39.87 -2.15 -10.35
N LEU A 472 -40.72 -2.26 -9.32
CA LEU A 472 -40.67 -1.41 -8.12
C LEU A 472 -39.50 -1.78 -7.19
N GLN A 473 -39.18 -3.07 -7.04
CA GLN A 473 -38.01 -3.51 -6.29
C GLN A 473 -36.71 -3.12 -7.02
N ALA A 474 -36.68 -3.27 -8.36
CA ALA A 474 -35.60 -2.71 -9.18
C ALA A 474 -35.54 -1.18 -9.09
N ALA A 475 -36.68 -0.48 -9.13
CA ALA A 475 -36.74 0.99 -9.05
C ALA A 475 -36.22 1.54 -7.71
N SER A 476 -36.38 0.80 -6.60
CA SER A 476 -35.80 1.15 -5.30
C SER A 476 -34.27 1.22 -5.37
N VAL A 477 -33.63 0.18 -5.96
CA VAL A 477 -32.18 0.16 -6.19
C VAL A 477 -31.75 1.19 -7.25
N GLN A 478 -32.60 1.42 -8.26
CA GLN A 478 -32.35 2.46 -9.27
C GLN A 478 -32.51 3.88 -8.74
N GLN A 479 -33.26 4.17 -7.67
CA GLN A 479 -33.40 5.55 -7.17
C GLN A 479 -32.08 6.11 -6.61
N ASP A 480 -31.27 5.29 -5.94
CA ASP A 480 -29.95 5.73 -5.47
C ASP A 480 -28.91 5.77 -6.61
N LEU A 481 -29.03 4.93 -7.65
CA LEU A 481 -28.22 5.04 -8.88
C LEU A 481 -28.63 6.24 -9.75
N ALA A 482 -29.91 6.58 -9.80
CA ALA A 482 -30.44 7.70 -10.58
C ALA A 482 -29.95 9.05 -10.04
N ARG A 483 -29.76 9.18 -8.71
CA ARG A 483 -29.10 10.35 -8.10
C ARG A 483 -27.69 10.55 -8.64
N ILE A 484 -26.92 9.48 -8.80
CA ILE A 484 -25.56 9.53 -9.38
C ILE A 484 -25.63 9.93 -10.87
N LEU A 485 -26.62 9.41 -11.60
CA LEU A 485 -26.84 9.75 -13.02
C LEU A 485 -27.30 11.20 -13.24
N THR A 486 -28.07 11.80 -12.32
CA THR A 486 -28.47 13.21 -12.45
C THR A 486 -27.30 14.20 -12.41
N ASP A 487 -26.22 13.88 -11.68
CA ASP A 487 -25.01 14.71 -11.71
C ASP A 487 -24.20 14.54 -13.00
N ALA A 488 -24.18 13.33 -13.59
CA ALA A 488 -23.57 13.08 -14.90
C ALA A 488 -24.30 13.82 -16.04
N GLN A 489 -25.64 13.86 -16.00
CA GLN A 489 -26.45 14.65 -16.95
C GLN A 489 -26.22 16.15 -16.79
N ARG A 490 -25.99 16.62 -15.56
CA ARG A 490 -25.61 18.01 -15.25
C ARG A 490 -24.26 18.39 -15.85
N GLU A 491 -23.27 17.50 -15.78
CA GLU A 491 -22.00 17.66 -16.49
C GLU A 491 -22.21 17.73 -18.01
N GLU A 492 -23.08 16.91 -18.59
CA GLU A 492 -23.28 16.88 -20.04
C GLU A 492 -23.99 18.14 -20.57
N GLN A 493 -24.99 18.68 -19.86
CA GLN A 493 -25.55 20.00 -20.18
C GLN A 493 -24.47 21.08 -20.17
N LEU A 494 -23.66 21.15 -19.11
CA LEU A 494 -22.55 22.12 -19.00
C LEU A 494 -21.47 21.92 -20.09
N ARG A 495 -21.24 20.69 -20.55
CA ARG A 495 -20.36 20.40 -21.70
C ARG A 495 -20.98 20.85 -23.04
N ARG A 496 -22.31 20.76 -23.19
CA ARG A 496 -23.05 21.16 -24.40
C ARG A 496 -23.12 22.69 -24.54
N GLU A 497 -23.32 23.42 -23.45
CA GLU A 497 -23.27 24.89 -23.43
C GLU A 497 -21.87 25.41 -23.79
N ARG A 498 -20.81 24.87 -23.16
CA ARG A 498 -19.41 25.24 -23.44
C ARG A 498 -18.97 24.91 -24.88
N ARG A 499 -19.61 23.93 -25.54
CA ARG A 499 -19.42 23.67 -26.99
C ARG A 499 -19.99 24.79 -27.85
N LEU A 500 -21.20 25.29 -27.53
CA LEU A 500 -21.84 26.40 -28.24
C LEU A 500 -21.10 27.74 -28.03
N GLU A 501 -20.60 27.98 -26.82
CA GLU A 501 -19.78 29.15 -26.51
C GLU A 501 -18.44 29.13 -27.26
N ARG A 502 -17.73 27.99 -27.27
CA ARG A 502 -16.51 27.81 -28.07
C ARG A 502 -16.74 27.92 -29.58
N ALA A 503 -17.94 27.64 -30.07
CA ALA A 503 -18.29 27.85 -31.49
C ALA A 503 -18.44 29.34 -31.83
N ARG A 504 -19.04 30.15 -30.94
CA ARG A 504 -19.14 31.61 -31.13
C ARG A 504 -17.77 32.30 -31.17
N LEU A 505 -16.81 31.79 -30.40
CA LEU A 505 -15.44 32.33 -30.31
C LEU A 505 -14.53 31.94 -31.49
N ARG A 506 -15.00 31.17 -32.48
CA ARG A 506 -14.20 30.72 -33.65
C ARG A 506 -14.44 31.53 -34.94
N ARG A 507 -14.54 32.86 -34.84
CA ARG A 507 -14.34 33.76 -35.99
C ARG A 507 -12.95 34.42 -35.90
N PRO A 508 -12.01 34.13 -36.82
CA PRO A 508 -10.67 34.71 -36.75
C PRO A 508 -10.66 36.15 -37.25
N GLY A 509 -10.31 37.11 -36.37
CA GLY A 509 -10.18 38.52 -36.76
C GLY A 509 -9.62 39.42 -35.66
N GLN A 510 -8.46 40.03 -35.95
CA GLN A 510 -7.84 41.20 -35.30
C GLN A 510 -7.42 41.15 -33.81
N LEU A 511 -6.09 41.27 -33.62
CA LEU A 511 -5.42 42.12 -32.60
C LEU A 511 -5.59 41.70 -31.11
N LYS A 512 -4.78 42.16 -30.12
CA LYS A 512 -3.60 43.04 -30.06
C LYS A 512 -2.70 42.61 -28.87
N LEU A 513 -1.50 43.19 -28.71
CA LEU A 513 -0.68 43.01 -27.50
C LEU A 513 -1.35 43.60 -26.24
N GLY A 514 -1.11 42.99 -25.08
CA GLY A 514 -1.54 43.44 -23.75
C GLY A 514 -0.62 42.86 -22.65
N ASN A 515 -0.53 43.53 -21.49
CA ASN A 515 0.51 43.30 -20.47
C ASN A 515 -0.09 42.68 -19.15
N PRO A 516 0.68 42.49 -18.03
CA PRO A 516 0.54 41.30 -17.18
C PRO A 516 -0.32 41.44 -15.90
N LEU A 517 -0.35 40.33 -15.15
CA LEU A 517 -0.75 40.12 -13.74
C LEU A 517 -2.24 39.87 -13.44
N SER A 518 -2.53 38.67 -12.93
CA SER A 518 -3.38 38.46 -11.75
C SER A 518 -3.02 37.14 -11.04
N SER A 519 -3.11 37.12 -9.72
CA SER A 519 -2.92 35.91 -8.90
C SER A 519 -4.25 35.15 -8.78
N ILE A 520 -4.28 33.88 -9.21
CA ILE A 520 -5.47 33.03 -9.12
C ILE A 520 -5.34 32.09 -7.91
N SER A 521 -6.27 32.22 -6.96
CA SER A 521 -6.47 31.25 -5.88
C SER A 521 -7.14 30.00 -6.45
N VAL A 522 -6.50 28.83 -6.29
CA VAL A 522 -6.97 27.57 -6.87
C VAL A 522 -8.24 27.09 -6.17
N ASP A 523 -9.29 26.82 -6.94
CA ASP A 523 -10.57 26.29 -6.46
C ASP A 523 -10.64 24.77 -6.67
N GLN A 524 -11.54 24.09 -5.98
CA GLN A 524 -11.49 22.64 -5.78
C GLN A 524 -11.57 21.80 -7.09
N ARG A 525 -12.06 22.40 -8.19
CA ARG A 525 -12.24 21.75 -9.50
C ARG A 525 -10.96 21.57 -10.30
N ASP A 526 -9.93 22.41 -10.08
CA ASP A 526 -8.67 22.30 -10.84
C ASP A 526 -7.88 21.04 -10.46
N MET A 527 -8.06 20.57 -9.22
CA MET A 527 -7.48 19.33 -8.71
C MET A 527 -8.05 18.08 -9.42
N ASP A 528 -9.33 18.10 -9.79
CA ASP A 528 -9.97 17.02 -10.55
C ASP A 528 -9.62 17.11 -12.05
N ALA A 529 -9.50 18.34 -12.59
CA ALA A 529 -9.06 18.57 -13.97
C ALA A 529 -7.63 18.04 -14.24
N ALA A 530 -6.75 18.06 -13.24
CA ALA A 530 -5.41 17.48 -13.31
C ALA A 530 -5.41 15.94 -13.47
N ILE A 531 -6.51 15.26 -13.11
CA ILE A 531 -6.65 13.79 -13.20
C ILE A 531 -7.17 13.37 -14.59
N ALA A 532 -7.83 14.27 -15.33
CA ALA A 532 -8.62 13.94 -16.52
C ALA A 532 -7.93 14.20 -17.89
N HIS A 533 -6.65 14.61 -17.94
CA HIS A 533 -6.07 15.28 -19.11
C HIS A 533 -4.68 14.79 -19.61
N THR A 534 -4.53 13.48 -19.82
CA THR A 534 -3.46 12.93 -20.69
C THR A 534 -3.93 11.82 -21.63
N PHE A 535 -4.43 12.17 -22.83
CA PHE A 535 -4.28 11.32 -24.04
C PHE A 535 -4.40 12.17 -25.32
N PRO A 536 -3.39 12.11 -26.20
CA PRO A 536 -3.58 12.23 -27.64
C PRO A 536 -2.99 11.00 -28.37
N VAL A 537 -3.69 10.53 -29.40
CA VAL A 537 -3.13 9.62 -30.42
C VAL A 537 -3.55 10.15 -31.79
N THR A 538 -2.59 10.26 -32.70
CA THR A 538 -2.77 10.50 -34.13
C THR A 538 -2.25 9.29 -34.89
N GLY A 539 -2.95 8.85 -35.93
CA GLY A 539 -2.72 7.53 -36.54
C GLY A 539 -1.88 7.50 -37.82
N ASP A 540 -1.81 6.27 -38.34
CA ASP A 540 -1.70 5.84 -39.74
C ASP A 540 -0.47 6.18 -40.59
N ALA A 541 0.30 5.12 -40.93
CA ALA A 541 0.69 4.79 -42.30
C ALA A 541 1.17 3.33 -42.41
N ALA A 542 0.93 2.69 -43.56
CA ALA A 542 1.38 1.34 -43.97
C ALA A 542 1.28 1.21 -45.51
N PRO A 543 1.64 0.09 -46.18
CA PRO A 543 2.68 -0.93 -45.93
C PRO A 543 3.64 -1.08 -47.15
N SER A 544 4.61 -2.02 -47.14
CA SER A 544 5.01 -2.78 -48.36
C SER A 544 6.11 -3.85 -48.17
N ALA A 545 5.96 -4.97 -48.92
CA ALA A 545 6.98 -5.84 -49.54
C ALA A 545 8.07 -6.59 -48.71
N PHE A 546 8.08 -7.93 -48.88
CA PHE A 546 9.26 -8.82 -48.70
C PHE A 546 10.15 -8.82 -49.96
N PRO A 547 11.43 -9.23 -49.85
CA PRO A 547 11.86 -10.43 -50.59
C PRO A 547 12.75 -11.39 -49.78
N THR A 548 13.16 -12.51 -50.40
CA THR A 548 13.80 -13.70 -49.78
C THR A 548 15.27 -13.92 -50.18
N GLY A 549 16.04 -14.60 -49.31
CA GLY A 549 17.42 -15.09 -49.57
C GLY A 549 18.52 -14.41 -48.72
N GLY A 550 19.66 -15.05 -48.39
CA GLY A 550 20.07 -16.42 -48.71
C GLY A 550 21.49 -16.83 -48.24
N GLY A 551 21.76 -16.86 -46.92
CA GLY A 551 23.01 -17.40 -46.30
C GLY A 551 24.28 -16.52 -46.47
N PRO A 552 25.47 -16.95 -45.97
CA PRO A 552 25.80 -18.09 -45.11
C PRO A 552 26.38 -17.68 -43.72
N ARG A 553 26.93 -18.63 -42.94
CA ARG A 553 27.58 -18.41 -41.61
C ARG A 553 29.06 -17.97 -41.72
N PRO A 554 29.63 -17.32 -40.67
CA PRO A 554 30.96 -16.69 -40.73
C PRO A 554 32.14 -17.62 -40.34
N PRO A 555 33.38 -17.27 -40.75
CA PRO A 555 34.61 -17.86 -40.21
C PRO A 555 35.00 -17.25 -38.84
N ARG A 556 35.89 -17.94 -38.11
CA ARG A 556 36.63 -17.40 -36.96
C ARG A 556 38.07 -17.05 -37.38
N SER A 557 38.65 -16.03 -36.78
CA SER A 557 40.10 -15.81 -36.74
C SER A 557 40.46 -14.95 -35.53
N ASP A 558 41.40 -15.42 -34.71
CA ASP A 558 41.97 -14.66 -33.60
C ASP A 558 43.01 -13.64 -34.10
N SER A 559 43.00 -12.43 -33.53
CA SER A 559 44.24 -11.69 -33.24
C SER A 559 43.98 -10.52 -32.28
N GLN A 560 45.05 -10.06 -31.63
CA GLN A 560 45.04 -8.88 -30.77
C GLN A 560 45.26 -7.62 -31.63
N ASP A 561 44.40 -6.61 -31.47
CA ASP A 561 44.82 -5.21 -31.24
C ASP A 561 43.59 -4.29 -31.13
N ALA A 562 43.57 -3.43 -30.10
CA ALA A 562 42.41 -2.62 -29.74
C ALA A 562 42.70 -1.10 -29.87
N PRO A 563 42.43 -0.47 -31.01
CA PRO A 563 42.42 0.98 -31.12
C PRO A 563 41.19 1.57 -30.43
N ALA A 564 41.39 2.53 -29.54
CA ALA A 564 40.30 3.18 -28.81
C ALA A 564 39.32 3.88 -29.75
N ARG A 565 38.08 3.37 -29.85
CA ARG A 565 37.01 3.96 -30.68
C ARG A 565 35.82 4.42 -29.85
N ASP A 566 35.79 5.74 -29.68
CA ASP A 566 34.61 6.61 -29.61
C ASP A 566 33.45 6.23 -28.68
N ARG A 567 33.48 6.78 -27.46
CA ARG A 567 32.39 6.70 -26.45
C ARG A 567 31.20 7.63 -26.77
N ARG A 568 30.84 7.84 -28.05
CA ARG A 568 29.72 8.71 -28.47
C ARG A 568 28.72 8.04 -29.42
N ARG A 569 28.15 6.92 -28.99
CA ARG A 569 26.84 6.46 -29.46
C ARG A 569 25.81 6.49 -28.33
N LEU A 570 25.42 7.72 -27.99
CA LEU A 570 24.14 7.98 -27.33
C LEU A 570 23.04 7.44 -28.24
N TRP A 571 22.22 6.50 -27.74
CA TRP A 571 21.17 5.87 -28.52
C TRP A 571 19.80 6.23 -27.94
N PRO A 572 19.03 7.11 -28.60
CA PRO A 572 17.69 7.46 -28.16
C PRO A 572 16.70 6.40 -28.66
N LEU A 573 16.45 5.38 -27.84
CA LEU A 573 15.20 4.64 -27.92
C LEU A 573 14.45 4.77 -26.59
N PRO A 574 13.19 5.25 -26.60
CA PRO A 574 12.22 4.79 -25.63
C PRO A 574 12.18 3.26 -25.73
N LEU A 575 12.21 2.56 -24.59
CA LEU A 575 11.79 1.15 -24.57
C LEU A 575 10.41 1.09 -25.22
N PRO A 576 10.16 0.19 -26.20
CA PRO A 576 8.90 0.17 -26.92
C PRO A 576 7.78 -0.14 -25.94
N ARG A 577 7.00 0.90 -25.60
CA ARG A 577 5.79 0.78 -24.79
C ARG A 577 4.84 -0.15 -25.54
N ARG A 578 4.89 -1.45 -25.26
CA ARG A 578 3.86 -2.40 -25.70
C ARG A 578 2.55 -1.86 -25.15
N PRO A 579 1.59 -1.42 -26.00
CA PRO A 579 0.32 -0.95 -25.47
C PRO A 579 -0.34 -2.11 -24.74
N ILE A 580 -0.88 -1.84 -23.55
CA ILE A 580 -1.72 -2.78 -22.82
C ILE A 580 -2.91 -3.09 -23.74
N SER A 581 -2.87 -4.25 -24.39
CA SER A 581 -3.80 -4.55 -25.47
C SER A 581 -5.15 -4.85 -24.83
N THR A 582 -6.14 -4.02 -25.15
CA THR A 582 -7.51 -4.23 -24.69
C THR A 582 -8.16 -5.32 -25.54
N VAL A 583 -8.50 -6.45 -24.92
CA VAL A 583 -9.30 -7.50 -25.56
C VAL A 583 -10.76 -7.11 -25.41
N LEU A 584 -11.41 -6.85 -26.54
CA LEU A 584 -12.85 -6.60 -26.63
C LEU A 584 -13.60 -7.92 -26.81
N VAL A 585 -14.61 -8.13 -25.97
CA VAL A 585 -15.50 -9.30 -25.98
C VAL A 585 -16.94 -8.82 -26.01
N VAL A 586 -17.82 -9.62 -26.62
CA VAL A 586 -19.27 -9.44 -26.61
C VAL A 586 -19.92 -10.69 -26.07
N SER A 587 -20.99 -10.54 -25.29
CA SER A 587 -21.73 -11.68 -24.73
C SER A 587 -23.23 -11.39 -24.68
N ALA A 588 -24.05 -12.43 -24.74
CA ALA A 588 -25.51 -12.34 -24.68
C ALA A 588 -26.10 -13.05 -23.47
N ALA A 589 -26.88 -12.32 -22.68
CA ALA A 589 -27.89 -12.90 -21.79
C ALA A 589 -29.16 -13.18 -22.62
N LEU A 590 -29.32 -14.43 -23.08
CA LEU A 590 -30.52 -14.89 -23.78
C LEU A 590 -31.60 -15.24 -22.74
N LEU A 591 -32.68 -14.48 -22.70
CA LEU A 591 -33.80 -14.64 -21.76
C LEU A 591 -34.97 -15.38 -22.40
N ASN A 592 -35.44 -16.45 -21.76
CA ASN A 592 -36.64 -17.17 -22.21
C ASN A 592 -37.93 -16.73 -21.49
N GLN A 593 -39.08 -17.19 -21.99
CA GLN A 593 -40.42 -16.85 -21.48
C GLN A 593 -40.71 -17.30 -20.02
N LYS A 594 -39.80 -18.03 -19.38
CA LYS A 594 -39.89 -18.42 -17.96
C LYS A 594 -38.98 -17.59 -17.05
N ASN A 595 -38.25 -16.61 -17.59
CA ASN A 595 -37.19 -15.86 -16.89
C ASN A 595 -35.99 -16.75 -16.49
N GLU A 596 -35.63 -17.70 -17.35
CA GLU A 596 -34.36 -18.45 -17.29
C GLU A 596 -33.38 -17.84 -18.32
N VAL A 597 -32.09 -17.72 -17.96
CA VAL A 597 -30.99 -17.29 -18.84
C VAL A 597 -30.24 -18.52 -19.37
N LEU A 598 -29.78 -18.49 -20.63
CA LEU A 598 -28.88 -19.51 -21.16
C LEU A 598 -27.42 -19.25 -20.75
N LEU A 599 -26.78 -20.25 -20.14
CA LEU A 599 -25.34 -20.31 -19.91
C LEU A 599 -24.69 -21.44 -20.72
N SER A 600 -23.46 -21.19 -21.19
CA SER A 600 -22.58 -22.19 -21.77
C SER A 600 -21.47 -22.56 -20.78
N LYS A 601 -20.93 -23.78 -20.86
CA LYS A 601 -19.90 -24.27 -19.93
C LYS A 601 -18.61 -24.63 -20.65
N ARG A 602 -17.48 -24.13 -20.16
CA ARG A 602 -16.18 -24.21 -20.85
C ARG A 602 -15.65 -25.65 -20.92
N GLY A 603 -15.71 -26.22 -22.12
CA GLY A 603 -15.35 -27.61 -22.42
C GLY A 603 -13.87 -27.98 -22.18
N ARG A 604 -13.58 -29.29 -22.25
CA ARG A 604 -12.27 -29.85 -21.83
C ARG A 604 -11.04 -29.34 -22.61
N GLY A 605 -11.21 -28.80 -23.82
CA GLY A 605 -10.13 -28.29 -24.66
C GLY A 605 -9.65 -26.87 -24.32
N ASN A 606 -10.42 -26.11 -23.53
CA ASN A 606 -10.10 -24.71 -23.25
C ASN A 606 -8.90 -24.56 -22.30
N LYS A 607 -7.91 -23.76 -22.70
CA LYS A 607 -6.65 -23.58 -21.96
C LYS A 607 -6.81 -22.82 -20.64
N ASN A 608 -7.78 -21.90 -20.58
CA ASN A 608 -8.09 -21.07 -19.41
C ASN A 608 -9.55 -21.27 -18.99
N PHE A 609 -9.84 -21.13 -17.69
CA PHE A 609 -11.19 -21.11 -17.09
C PHE A 609 -12.06 -22.34 -17.40
N ARG A 610 -11.45 -23.50 -17.67
CA ARG A 610 -12.14 -24.76 -17.98
C ARG A 610 -13.07 -25.19 -16.84
N GLY A 611 -14.31 -25.55 -17.17
CA GLY A 611 -15.33 -26.03 -16.24
C GLY A 611 -16.27 -24.97 -15.69
N LEU A 612 -15.88 -23.68 -15.74
CA LEU A 612 -16.76 -22.56 -15.38
C LEU A 612 -17.85 -22.35 -16.43
N TYR A 613 -18.91 -21.66 -16.03
CA TYR A 613 -20.00 -21.20 -16.90
C TYR A 613 -19.77 -19.77 -17.37
N GLU A 614 -20.28 -19.44 -18.56
CA GLU A 614 -20.21 -18.11 -19.15
C GLU A 614 -21.47 -17.81 -19.97
N PHE A 615 -21.64 -16.53 -20.35
CA PHE A 615 -22.64 -16.11 -21.32
C PHE A 615 -22.10 -16.37 -22.75
N PRO A 616 -22.91 -16.92 -23.67
CA PRO A 616 -22.54 -17.12 -25.07
C PRO A 616 -21.99 -15.85 -25.75
N GLY A 617 -21.00 -16.00 -26.63
CA GLY A 617 -20.35 -14.92 -27.39
C GLY A 617 -18.84 -14.77 -27.15
N GLY A 618 -18.13 -14.29 -28.18
CA GLY A 618 -16.67 -14.19 -28.20
C GLY A 618 -16.11 -12.81 -28.53
N LYS A 619 -15.14 -12.74 -29.44
CA LYS A 619 -14.28 -11.56 -29.61
C LYS A 619 -14.72 -10.71 -30.79
N ILE A 620 -14.60 -9.39 -30.64
CA ILE A 620 -14.83 -8.44 -31.74
C ILE A 620 -13.62 -8.47 -32.68
N GLU A 621 -13.83 -8.72 -33.97
CA GLU A 621 -12.77 -8.65 -34.98
C GLU A 621 -12.40 -7.20 -35.35
N PRO A 622 -11.19 -6.93 -35.90
CA PRO A 622 -10.75 -5.57 -36.21
C PRO A 622 -11.62 -4.86 -37.26
N GLY A 623 -12.46 -3.93 -36.79
CA GLY A 623 -13.41 -3.18 -37.63
C GLY A 623 -14.85 -3.69 -37.57
N GLU A 624 -15.11 -4.76 -36.83
CA GLU A 624 -16.44 -5.32 -36.60
C GLU A 624 -17.25 -4.46 -35.60
N VAL A 625 -18.56 -4.36 -35.82
CA VAL A 625 -19.50 -3.67 -34.89
C VAL A 625 -19.89 -4.67 -33.80
N PRO A 626 -19.96 -4.29 -32.50
CA PRO A 626 -20.24 -5.24 -31.41
C PRO A 626 -21.49 -6.09 -31.60
N GLN A 627 -22.56 -5.52 -32.16
CA GLN A 627 -23.80 -6.22 -32.48
C GLN A 627 -23.60 -7.30 -33.56
N PHE A 628 -22.84 -7.00 -34.61
CA PHE A 628 -22.54 -7.95 -35.69
C PHE A 628 -21.57 -9.05 -35.23
N ALA A 629 -20.58 -8.70 -34.40
CA ALA A 629 -19.73 -9.68 -33.72
C ALA A 629 -20.59 -10.67 -32.92
N LEU A 630 -21.54 -10.15 -32.13
CA LEU A 630 -22.39 -11.00 -31.30
C LEU A 630 -23.37 -11.84 -32.13
N GLN A 631 -23.91 -11.32 -33.23
CA GLN A 631 -24.72 -12.11 -34.17
C GLN A 631 -23.92 -13.27 -34.79
N ARG A 632 -22.68 -13.01 -35.22
CA ARG A 632 -21.78 -14.03 -35.77
C ARG A 632 -21.49 -15.11 -34.74
N GLU A 633 -21.01 -14.73 -33.56
CA GLU A 633 -20.65 -15.66 -32.49
C GLU A 633 -21.87 -16.48 -32.00
N LEU A 634 -23.07 -15.89 -31.90
CA LEU A 634 -24.29 -16.62 -31.54
C LEU A 634 -24.77 -17.60 -32.63
N HIS A 635 -24.56 -17.27 -33.90
CA HIS A 635 -24.82 -18.20 -35.00
C HIS A 635 -23.80 -19.34 -35.01
N GLU A 636 -22.52 -19.05 -34.76
CA GLU A 636 -21.41 -20.01 -34.73
C GLU A 636 -21.49 -20.96 -33.51
N GLU A 637 -21.70 -20.43 -32.29
CA GLU A 637 -21.78 -21.24 -31.06
C GLU A 637 -23.12 -21.98 -30.89
N LEU A 638 -24.25 -21.33 -31.24
CA LEU A 638 -25.59 -21.77 -30.86
C LEU A 638 -26.54 -22.07 -32.02
N GLY A 639 -26.20 -21.67 -33.26
CA GLY A 639 -27.08 -21.84 -34.42
C GLY A 639 -28.35 -20.99 -34.38
N ILE A 640 -28.33 -19.83 -33.70
CA ILE A 640 -29.47 -18.89 -33.64
C ILE A 640 -29.21 -17.63 -34.47
N GLU A 641 -30.26 -17.04 -35.03
CA GLU A 641 -30.20 -15.71 -35.66
C GLU A 641 -30.85 -14.68 -34.71
N VAL A 642 -30.21 -13.54 -34.48
CA VAL A 642 -30.75 -12.44 -33.67
C VAL A 642 -30.81 -11.17 -34.51
N ASP A 643 -31.98 -10.58 -34.71
CA ASP A 643 -32.13 -9.31 -35.42
C ASP A 643 -31.44 -8.17 -34.63
N GLU A 644 -30.77 -7.21 -35.30
CA GLU A 644 -29.92 -6.20 -34.62
C GLU A 644 -30.69 -5.41 -33.55
N GLY A 645 -31.94 -5.04 -33.83
CA GLY A 645 -32.82 -4.33 -32.90
C GLY A 645 -33.30 -5.15 -31.69
N ALA A 646 -33.04 -6.46 -31.65
CA ALA A 646 -33.32 -7.32 -30.49
C ALA A 646 -32.13 -7.40 -29.50
N LEU A 647 -30.92 -6.98 -29.90
CA LEU A 647 -29.73 -6.91 -29.04
C LEU A 647 -29.71 -5.59 -28.24
N GLN A 648 -30.26 -5.61 -27.03
CA GLN A 648 -30.25 -4.44 -26.14
C GLN A 648 -28.98 -4.43 -25.28
N ALA A 649 -28.16 -3.39 -25.39
CA ALA A 649 -26.94 -3.25 -24.56
C ALA A 649 -27.33 -3.04 -23.08
N LEU A 650 -27.00 -4.01 -22.22
CA LEU A 650 -27.34 -3.99 -20.79
C LEU A 650 -26.28 -3.28 -19.97
N THR A 651 -25.01 -3.68 -20.13
CA THR A 651 -23.88 -3.16 -19.33
C THR A 651 -22.54 -3.53 -19.97
N PHE A 652 -21.43 -3.13 -19.36
CA PHE A 652 -20.10 -3.62 -19.68
C PHE A 652 -19.31 -3.99 -18.42
N VAL A 653 -18.44 -4.98 -18.55
CA VAL A 653 -17.53 -5.42 -17.48
C VAL A 653 -16.09 -5.17 -17.93
N SER A 654 -15.38 -4.31 -17.20
CA SER A 654 -13.94 -4.10 -17.41
C SER A 654 -13.13 -4.74 -16.28
N HIS A 655 -12.19 -5.63 -16.61
CA HIS A 655 -11.28 -6.26 -15.66
C HIS A 655 -9.82 -6.10 -16.10
N ARG A 656 -8.90 -6.00 -15.13
CA ARG A 656 -7.46 -5.86 -15.40
C ARG A 656 -6.70 -7.04 -14.81
N TYR A 657 -6.40 -8.03 -15.65
CA TYR A 657 -5.60 -9.17 -15.24
C TYR A 657 -4.12 -8.77 -15.12
N SER A 658 -3.66 -8.61 -13.87
CA SER A 658 -2.28 -8.27 -13.52
C SER A 658 -1.23 -9.23 -14.09
N ILE A 659 -1.61 -10.49 -14.32
CA ILE A 659 -0.74 -11.59 -14.77
C ILE A 659 -0.47 -11.52 -16.29
N TRP A 660 -1.37 -10.93 -17.07
CA TRP A 660 -1.40 -11.10 -18.55
C TRP A 660 -1.19 -9.81 -19.35
N TYR A 661 -1.00 -8.65 -18.69
CA TYR A 661 -0.79 -7.34 -19.35
C TYR A 661 -1.87 -6.93 -20.38
N HIS A 662 -3.09 -7.41 -20.20
CA HIS A 662 -4.26 -7.08 -21.03
C HIS A 662 -5.36 -6.41 -20.19
N ASN A 663 -6.01 -5.39 -20.76
CA ASN A 663 -7.33 -4.97 -20.27
C ASN A 663 -8.36 -5.91 -20.89
N PHE A 664 -9.27 -6.45 -20.09
CA PHE A 664 -10.43 -7.18 -20.59
C PHE A 664 -11.65 -6.25 -20.53
N LEU A 665 -12.40 -6.12 -21.63
CA LEU A 665 -13.64 -5.36 -21.68
C LEU A 665 -14.70 -6.18 -22.42
N ALA A 666 -15.66 -6.72 -21.67
CA ALA A 666 -16.82 -7.41 -22.20
C ALA A 666 -18.02 -6.46 -22.27
N LEU A 667 -18.71 -6.42 -23.40
CA LEU A 667 -20.00 -5.76 -23.60
C LEU A 667 -21.11 -6.81 -23.47
N LEU A 668 -22.01 -6.65 -22.50
CA LEU A 668 -23.10 -7.58 -22.25
C LEU A 668 -24.39 -7.02 -22.85
N PHE A 669 -24.98 -7.77 -23.78
CA PHE A 669 -26.28 -7.51 -24.37
C PHE A 669 -27.33 -8.47 -23.80
N VAL A 670 -28.60 -8.08 -23.85
CA VAL A 670 -29.76 -8.94 -23.59
C VAL A 670 -30.51 -9.15 -24.90
N ALA A 671 -31.02 -10.36 -25.10
CA ALA A 671 -32.01 -10.65 -26.13
C ALA A 671 -33.12 -11.54 -25.58
N GLU A 672 -34.37 -11.12 -25.82
CA GLU A 672 -35.60 -11.88 -25.52
C GLU A 672 -36.21 -12.52 -26.79
N GLN A 673 -35.67 -12.18 -27.96
CA GLN A 673 -36.20 -12.56 -29.27
C GLN A 673 -35.05 -12.97 -30.20
N TRP A 674 -35.13 -14.18 -30.72
CA TRP A 674 -34.19 -14.76 -31.69
C TRP A 674 -34.92 -15.83 -32.51
N ARG A 675 -34.28 -16.33 -33.58
CA ARG A 675 -34.81 -17.37 -34.45
C ARG A 675 -34.05 -18.68 -34.23
N TYR A 676 -34.77 -19.78 -34.45
CA TYR A 676 -34.37 -21.16 -34.14
C TYR A 676 -34.16 -21.42 -32.63
N ALA A 677 -34.09 -22.70 -32.27
CA ALA A 677 -33.83 -23.11 -30.88
C ALA A 677 -32.31 -23.33 -30.71
N PRO A 678 -31.68 -22.77 -29.66
CA PRO A 678 -30.23 -22.86 -29.48
C PRO A 678 -29.77 -24.31 -29.31
N ARG A 679 -28.66 -24.65 -29.96
CA ARG A 679 -28.04 -25.98 -29.96
C ARG A 679 -26.54 -25.85 -29.75
N SER A 680 -25.95 -26.81 -29.05
CA SER A 680 -24.50 -26.89 -28.90
C SER A 680 -23.85 -27.21 -30.24
N MET A 681 -23.26 -26.21 -30.90
CA MET A 681 -22.56 -26.39 -32.19
C MET A 681 -21.10 -26.80 -32.01
N GLU A 682 -20.45 -26.38 -30.91
CA GLU A 682 -19.05 -26.72 -30.59
C GLU A 682 -18.90 -27.89 -29.60
N GLY A 683 -20.00 -28.44 -29.09
CA GLY A 683 -19.99 -29.48 -28.05
C GLY A 683 -19.86 -28.95 -26.63
N GLN A 684 -20.14 -27.66 -26.41
CA GLN A 684 -20.28 -27.05 -25.09
C GLN A 684 -21.56 -27.54 -24.37
N GLU A 685 -21.51 -27.70 -23.05
CA GLU A 685 -22.70 -28.02 -22.24
C GLU A 685 -23.53 -26.74 -22.06
N LEU A 686 -24.83 -26.79 -22.39
CA LEU A 686 -25.76 -25.66 -22.35
C LEU A 686 -26.79 -25.87 -21.24
N VAL A 687 -27.00 -24.86 -20.40
CA VAL A 687 -27.90 -24.92 -19.23
C VAL A 687 -28.78 -23.67 -19.17
N TRP A 688 -30.08 -23.85 -18.98
CA TRP A 688 -31.00 -22.77 -18.62
C TRP A 688 -31.04 -22.62 -17.09
N VAL A 689 -30.75 -21.42 -16.57
CA VAL A 689 -30.67 -21.12 -15.14
C VAL A 689 -31.64 -20.00 -14.80
N SER A 690 -32.41 -20.12 -13.70
CA SER A 690 -33.29 -19.05 -13.22
C SER A 690 -32.48 -17.78 -12.92
N CYS A 691 -33.01 -16.60 -13.25
CA CYS A 691 -32.40 -15.33 -12.86
C CYS A 691 -32.14 -15.22 -11.33
N ASP A 692 -32.97 -15.86 -10.50
CA ASP A 692 -32.81 -15.88 -9.04
C ASP A 692 -31.65 -16.79 -8.58
N ASP A 693 -31.40 -17.89 -9.31
CA ASP A 693 -30.38 -18.90 -8.99
C ASP A 693 -28.99 -18.57 -9.58
N LEU A 694 -28.89 -17.55 -10.44
CA LEU A 694 -27.67 -17.19 -11.19
C LEU A 694 -26.44 -17.00 -10.28
N MET A 695 -26.63 -16.50 -9.05
CA MET A 695 -25.57 -16.32 -8.06
C MET A 695 -24.93 -17.64 -7.58
N SER A 696 -25.58 -18.79 -7.79
CA SER A 696 -25.00 -20.12 -7.48
C SER A 696 -24.07 -20.67 -8.57
N TYR A 697 -23.91 -19.94 -9.67
CA TYR A 697 -23.03 -20.27 -10.80
C TYR A 697 -21.84 -19.28 -10.94
N ALA A 698 -21.64 -18.42 -9.95
CA ALA A 698 -20.60 -17.39 -9.90
C ALA A 698 -19.42 -17.80 -8.99
N ASP A 699 -18.66 -18.81 -9.43
CA ASP A 699 -17.38 -19.26 -8.83
C ASP A 699 -16.20 -18.31 -9.12
#